data_AF-A0A8C8MAQ9-F1
#
_entry.id   AF-A0A8C8MAQ9-F1
#
_cell.length_a   1.000
_cell.length_b   1.000
_cell.length_c   1.000
_cell.angle_alpha   90.00
_cell.angle_beta   90.00
_cell.angle_gamma   90.00
#
_symmetry.space_group_name_H-M   'P 1'
#
loop_
_entity.id
_entity.type
_entity.pdbx_description
1 polymer ?
#
loop_
_entity_poly.entity_id
_entity_poly.type
_entity_poly.pdbx_seq_one_letter_code
_entity_poly.pdbx_strand_id
1 'polypeptide(L)'
;MHPPPSYRDWTVYHASSSVLQRLDCLSCILLRLTETGLFIMHPPPSNRDWTLFIIQPPLSDRDWTLFIMHPPPSYRDWTLFIMHPPPSDRDCLSCILLRLTETRLCLSCILALYYKSQSPCLTKACFTVASKIVEGLDRSADPCQDFYQYACGGWVRKNPLPDGRSGWSTFNSVRDQNQAVLKHLLENVTFNSSSAAERKTQFYYLSCLNEQHIEELGATPLIDLITKTGGWSITGPWEKDNFMEVLKTVSGPYRAQPFFTVRVRVDPKNSNSNVIQVGQSGLFLPPRDYDGNTANEKVSKAYLDYMVELGLLLGGDKNSTQSQMQQILDFETTLANITISQDKCCEKIYHKITIAELQLLAPAVDWLDYLSLVLSPLDLNDTEPVVLYAKEFLQQVSDLINKTDRSLLNNYMIWNLVQKGASSLDQRFESAQDKLLESLYGTKKPRTPRWQTCIGNTDDTLGFALGALFVKATFDKHSKKIVEGMINEIRTAFKDALDHIKWMDKQTRMAAKDKADTIYNMIGFPDFILDPKELDDVYDGYDVSEDNFFQNTLNFYNFSARVMADHLRKPPSSDQWSMTPLTVNAYYMPNKNRIVFPAGILQAPFYAQHHPKALNFGGIGVVMGHELIHAFGVQGREYDKDGNLRPWWQNSSVDAFKNRTECMVEQYNGTHINGKQTLEENIADNGGLKAAYNAYQSWVQENGEEKRLPAVNLTNDQLFFVGFAQVWCSVRTPESAHQGLMTDLHSPPKYRVIGTLSNSPAFAEHFQCPTGSPMNTGHRCTVW
;
A
#
# COMPACT_ATOMS: atom_id res chain seq x y z
N MET A 1 -54.69 29.93 25.99
CA MET A 1 -56.11 29.83 26.39
C MET A 1 -56.87 29.16 25.26
N HIS A 2 -57.58 28.07 25.61
CA HIS A 2 -58.73 27.47 24.93
C HIS A 2 -58.60 26.81 23.53
N PRO A 3 -59.43 25.77 23.27
CA PRO A 3 -58.97 24.51 22.70
C PRO A 3 -59.89 24.03 21.53
N PRO A 4 -60.09 22.73 21.26
CA PRO A 4 -60.32 22.15 19.93
C PRO A 4 -61.79 22.23 19.42
N PRO A 5 -62.05 21.87 18.16
CA PRO A 5 -63.17 20.94 17.89
C PRO A 5 -62.96 19.88 16.76
N SER A 6 -63.37 18.65 17.10
CA SER A 6 -64.00 17.53 16.35
C SER A 6 -63.65 17.17 14.88
N TYR A 7 -63.25 15.90 14.69
CA TYR A 7 -63.43 15.12 13.44
C TYR A 7 -64.78 14.38 13.45
N ARG A 8 -65.52 14.43 12.33
CA ARG A 8 -66.59 13.49 11.94
C ARG A 8 -66.24 12.96 10.55
N ASP A 9 -66.26 11.64 10.38
CA ASP A 9 -66.97 10.92 9.31
C ASP A 9 -66.52 9.45 9.28
N TRP A 10 -67.40 8.58 9.74
CA TRP A 10 -67.31 7.12 9.60
C TRP A 10 -68.62 6.64 8.98
N THR A 11 -68.58 5.77 7.98
CA THR A 11 -69.78 5.13 7.42
C THR A 11 -69.60 3.61 7.42
N VAL A 12 -70.61 2.88 7.90
CA VAL A 12 -70.60 1.41 8.06
C VAL A 12 -71.55 0.79 7.04
N TYR A 13 -71.14 -0.30 6.38
CA TYR A 13 -71.98 -1.09 5.47
C TYR A 13 -72.03 -2.56 5.89
N HIS A 14 -73.19 -3.20 5.72
CA HIS A 14 -73.40 -4.65 5.85
C HIS A 14 -74.00 -5.21 4.55
N ALA A 15 -73.51 -6.34 4.06
CA ALA A 15 -74.07 -7.04 2.89
C ALA A 15 -74.04 -8.57 3.04
N SER A 16 -75.09 -9.24 2.57
CA SER A 16 -75.32 -10.70 2.62
C SER A 16 -74.96 -11.41 1.31
N SER A 17 -74.82 -12.74 1.38
CA SER A 17 -74.26 -13.62 0.35
C SER A 17 -75.19 -13.90 -0.84
N SER A 18 -74.74 -13.60 -2.06
CA SER A 18 -74.92 -14.45 -3.25
C SER A 18 -74.19 -13.88 -4.48
N VAL A 19 -73.73 -14.80 -5.35
CA VAL A 19 -73.18 -14.61 -6.71
C VAL A 19 -71.65 -14.41 -6.79
N LEU A 20 -70.91 -15.52 -6.96
CA LEU A 20 -69.55 -15.55 -7.49
C LEU A 20 -69.39 -16.75 -8.44
N GLN A 21 -68.97 -16.49 -9.68
CA GLN A 21 -68.36 -17.48 -10.57
C GLN A 21 -67.24 -16.84 -11.40
N ARG A 22 -66.08 -17.52 -11.37
CA ARG A 22 -64.93 -17.53 -12.32
C ARG A 22 -63.97 -16.32 -12.34
N LEU A 23 -62.74 -16.52 -11.83
CA LEU A 23 -61.52 -16.80 -12.62
C LEU A 23 -60.27 -16.85 -11.71
N ASP A 24 -59.33 -17.70 -12.13
CA ASP A 24 -58.15 -18.20 -11.41
C ASP A 24 -56.90 -17.30 -11.45
N CYS A 25 -56.01 -17.60 -10.49
CA CYS A 25 -54.54 -17.54 -10.49
C CYS A 25 -53.78 -16.20 -10.38
N LEU A 26 -53.14 -15.98 -9.22
CA LEU A 26 -51.69 -15.72 -9.09
C LEU A 26 -51.24 -15.80 -7.62
N SER A 27 -50.29 -16.70 -7.34
CA SER A 27 -49.82 -17.07 -6.01
C SER A 27 -48.67 -16.17 -5.54
N CYS A 28 -48.82 -15.51 -4.39
CA CYS A 28 -47.72 -14.90 -3.62
C CYS A 28 -47.59 -15.59 -2.25
N ILE A 29 -46.35 -15.94 -1.89
CA ILE A 29 -45.94 -16.63 -0.66
C ILE A 29 -45.86 -15.60 0.49
N LEU A 30 -46.53 -15.86 1.61
CA LEU A 30 -46.33 -15.14 2.88
C LEU A 30 -46.00 -16.14 4.00
N LEU A 31 -44.83 -15.95 4.62
CA LEU A 31 -44.33 -16.66 5.79
C LEU A 31 -45.11 -16.23 7.05
N ARG A 32 -45.55 -17.21 7.85
CA ARG A 32 -46.10 -17.03 9.20
C ARG A 32 -44.99 -16.65 10.18
N LEU A 33 -45.13 -15.52 10.89
CA LEU A 33 -44.61 -15.33 12.25
C LEU A 33 -45.58 -14.43 13.07
N THR A 34 -45.49 -14.55 14.39
CA THR A 34 -46.48 -14.40 15.48
C THR A 34 -46.97 -12.99 15.86
N GLU A 35 -48.22 -12.94 16.36
CA GLU A 35 -48.83 -12.05 17.36
C GLU A 35 -48.21 -10.65 17.58
N THR A 36 -48.51 -9.70 16.68
CA THR A 36 -48.83 -8.27 16.93
C THR A 36 -48.90 -7.59 15.55
N GLY A 37 -50.12 -7.41 15.03
CA GLY A 37 -50.33 -6.97 13.64
C GLY A 37 -50.32 -5.45 13.48
N LEU A 38 -49.16 -4.87 13.15
CA LEU A 38 -49.09 -3.61 12.39
C LEU A 38 -48.48 -3.94 11.03
N PHE A 39 -49.22 -3.71 9.95
CA PHE A 39 -48.73 -3.99 8.58
C PHE A 39 -48.42 -2.69 7.85
N ILE A 40 -47.18 -2.53 7.41
CA ILE A 40 -46.77 -1.52 6.43
C ILE A 40 -46.25 -2.29 5.21
N MET A 41 -46.91 -2.15 4.06
CA MET A 41 -46.43 -2.71 2.80
C MET A 41 -45.56 -1.68 2.05
N HIS A 42 -44.42 -2.13 1.54
CA HIS A 42 -43.60 -1.40 0.56
C HIS A 42 -43.97 -1.85 -0.88
N PRO A 43 -44.18 -0.94 -1.84
CA PRO A 43 -44.37 -1.32 -3.25
C PRO A 43 -43.03 -1.39 -4.02
N PRO A 44 -42.99 -2.10 -5.17
CA PRO A 44 -41.85 -2.12 -6.10
C PRO A 44 -41.59 -0.75 -6.77
N PRO A 45 -40.42 -0.53 -7.41
CA PRO A 45 -39.78 0.78 -7.61
C PRO A 45 -40.46 1.80 -8.54
N SER A 46 -41.70 1.59 -8.99
CA SER A 46 -42.33 2.45 -10.01
C SER A 46 -43.66 3.09 -9.64
N ASN A 47 -44.12 3.05 -8.38
CA ASN A 47 -45.27 3.86 -7.95
C ASN A 47 -45.10 4.35 -6.50
N ARG A 48 -45.21 5.66 -6.31
CA ARG A 48 -45.15 6.31 -4.99
C ARG A 48 -46.55 6.43 -4.41
N ASP A 49 -47.05 5.40 -3.72
CA ASP A 49 -48.24 5.53 -2.88
C ASP A 49 -48.12 4.64 -1.64
N TRP A 50 -48.53 5.18 -0.48
CA TRP A 50 -48.57 4.48 0.80
C TRP A 50 -50.01 4.45 1.31
N THR A 51 -50.50 3.27 1.67
CA THR A 51 -51.82 3.11 2.32
C THR A 51 -51.62 2.41 3.67
N LEU A 52 -52.06 3.06 4.75
CA LEU A 52 -51.98 2.52 6.10
C LEU A 52 -53.28 1.77 6.45
N PHE A 53 -53.16 0.51 6.85
CA PHE A 53 -54.28 -0.27 7.39
C PHE A 53 -54.05 -0.53 8.88
N ILE A 54 -55.04 -0.20 9.71
CA ILE A 54 -55.05 -0.57 11.14
C ILE A 54 -56.13 -1.63 11.32
N ILE A 55 -55.73 -2.83 11.73
CA ILE A 55 -56.64 -3.93 12.08
C ILE A 55 -56.54 -4.14 13.59
N GLN A 56 -57.65 -3.97 14.31
CA GLN A 56 -57.73 -4.29 15.74
C GLN A 56 -58.21 -5.74 15.91
N PRO A 57 -57.66 -6.55 16.84
CA PRO A 57 -58.14 -7.91 17.04
C PRO A 57 -59.52 -7.93 17.71
N PRO A 58 -60.37 -8.94 17.46
CA PRO A 58 -61.76 -8.94 17.89
C PRO A 58 -61.93 -9.25 19.38
N LEU A 59 -62.98 -8.69 20.00
CA LEU A 59 -63.48 -9.05 21.34
C LEU A 59 -64.41 -10.29 21.31
N SER A 60 -64.85 -10.77 20.13
CA SER A 60 -65.49 -12.09 19.93
C SER A 60 -65.55 -12.49 18.45
N ASP A 61 -65.74 -13.79 18.18
CA ASP A 61 -65.56 -14.49 16.89
C ASP A 61 -66.47 -14.10 15.71
N ARG A 62 -67.22 -12.98 15.74
CA ARG A 62 -68.19 -12.68 14.67
C ARG A 62 -68.24 -11.28 14.07
N ASP A 63 -67.42 -10.32 14.47
CA ASP A 63 -67.41 -9.00 13.81
C ASP A 63 -66.00 -8.42 13.65
N TRP A 64 -65.70 -7.94 12.44
CA TRP A 64 -64.52 -7.11 12.13
C TRP A 64 -64.99 -5.72 11.69
N THR A 65 -64.35 -4.67 12.20
CA THR A 65 -64.58 -3.29 11.76
C THR A 65 -63.39 -2.81 10.94
N LEU A 66 -63.63 -2.49 9.66
CA LEU A 66 -62.62 -1.96 8.75
C LEU A 66 -62.71 -0.42 8.71
N PHE A 67 -61.58 0.24 8.89
CA PHE A 67 -61.45 1.69 8.82
C PHE A 67 -60.57 2.07 7.62
N ILE A 68 -61.11 2.84 6.67
CA ILE A 68 -60.40 3.29 5.47
C ILE A 68 -60.27 4.82 5.52
N MET A 69 -59.05 5.34 5.33
CA MET A 69 -58.78 6.77 5.19
C MET A 69 -58.60 7.10 3.70
N HIS A 70 -59.32 8.10 3.17
CA HIS A 70 -59.30 8.45 1.74
C HIS A 70 -58.16 9.44 1.38
N PRO A 71 -57.41 9.22 0.28
CA PRO A 71 -56.66 10.27 -0.42
C PRO A 71 -57.52 10.96 -1.51
N PRO A 72 -57.09 12.14 -2.04
CA PRO A 72 -57.87 12.99 -2.94
C PRO A 72 -58.12 12.36 -4.34
N PRO A 73 -59.10 12.88 -5.10
CA PRO A 73 -59.77 12.14 -6.17
C PRO A 73 -59.02 12.26 -7.51
N SER A 74 -58.09 11.35 -7.80
CA SER A 74 -57.58 11.24 -9.16
C SER A 74 -56.97 9.88 -9.52
N TYR A 75 -57.57 8.73 -9.16
CA TYR A 75 -57.20 7.44 -9.78
C TYR A 75 -58.41 6.50 -9.89
N ARG A 76 -58.54 5.87 -11.06
CA ARG A 76 -59.48 4.79 -11.38
C ARG A 76 -58.67 3.49 -11.32
N ASP A 77 -58.79 2.75 -10.23
CA ASP A 77 -58.78 1.28 -10.17
C ASP A 77 -58.74 0.88 -8.68
N TRP A 78 -59.71 0.05 -8.27
CA TRP A 78 -59.87 -0.40 -6.89
C TRP A 78 -59.65 -1.90 -6.83
N THR A 79 -58.73 -2.36 -5.99
CA THR A 79 -58.56 -3.79 -5.67
C THR A 79 -58.95 -4.01 -4.21
N LEU A 80 -60.13 -4.59 -3.97
CA LEU A 80 -60.62 -4.97 -2.65
C LEU A 80 -60.21 -6.41 -2.34
N PHE A 81 -59.42 -6.63 -1.29
CA PHE A 81 -59.10 -7.97 -0.79
C PHE A 81 -60.07 -8.35 0.34
N ILE A 82 -60.94 -9.33 0.08
CA ILE A 82 -61.81 -9.93 1.10
C ILE A 82 -61.18 -11.27 1.50
N MET A 83 -60.76 -11.41 2.76
CA MET A 83 -60.37 -12.70 3.32
C MET A 83 -61.63 -13.45 3.76
N HIS A 84 -61.89 -14.61 3.16
CA HIS A 84 -62.92 -15.53 3.64
C HIS A 84 -62.41 -16.33 4.86
N PRO A 85 -63.28 -16.62 5.86
CA PRO A 85 -62.96 -17.62 6.87
C PRO A 85 -62.86 -19.01 6.21
N PRO A 86 -62.02 -19.91 6.73
CA PRO A 86 -61.89 -21.25 6.17
C PRO A 86 -63.24 -21.99 6.26
N PRO A 87 -63.60 -22.82 5.26
CA PRO A 87 -64.80 -23.63 5.36
C PRO A 87 -64.64 -24.65 6.49
N SER A 88 -65.68 -24.79 7.28
CA SER A 88 -65.82 -25.81 8.31
C SER A 88 -65.60 -27.20 7.74
N ASP A 89 -64.85 -28.01 8.48
CA ASP A 89 -64.50 -29.40 8.23
C ASP A 89 -65.60 -30.21 7.52
N ARG A 90 -65.30 -30.63 6.29
CA ARG A 90 -65.66 -31.94 5.74
C ARG A 90 -64.87 -32.20 4.45
N ASP A 91 -63.79 -32.97 4.64
CA ASP A 91 -63.09 -33.83 3.69
C ASP A 91 -63.13 -33.48 2.20
N CYS A 92 -61.99 -33.02 1.70
CA CYS A 92 -61.59 -33.38 0.35
C CYS A 92 -60.11 -33.76 0.37
N LEU A 93 -59.84 -35.05 0.19
CA LEU A 93 -58.51 -35.60 -0.09
C LEU A 93 -57.77 -34.74 -1.14
N SER A 94 -58.51 -34.17 -2.10
CA SER A 94 -57.99 -33.27 -3.14
C SER A 94 -57.39 -31.97 -2.59
N CYS A 95 -57.94 -31.35 -1.54
CA CYS A 95 -57.38 -30.12 -0.95
C CYS A 95 -56.11 -30.39 -0.15
N ILE A 96 -56.05 -31.55 0.53
CA ILE A 96 -54.85 -32.01 1.22
C ILE A 96 -53.76 -32.37 0.20
N LEU A 97 -54.13 -33.06 -0.89
CA LEU A 97 -53.22 -33.38 -1.99
C LEU A 97 -52.70 -32.12 -2.69
N LEU A 98 -53.55 -31.11 -2.94
CA LEU A 98 -53.16 -29.81 -3.51
C LEU A 98 -52.16 -29.08 -2.60
N ARG A 99 -52.45 -28.97 -1.30
CA ARG A 99 -51.52 -28.35 -0.33
C ARG A 99 -50.22 -29.14 -0.19
N LEU A 100 -50.27 -30.47 -0.25
CA LEU A 100 -49.07 -31.32 -0.26
C LEU A 100 -48.26 -31.16 -1.55
N THR A 101 -48.92 -30.96 -2.70
CA THR A 101 -48.22 -30.67 -3.97
C THR A 101 -47.63 -29.27 -3.98
N GLU A 102 -48.34 -28.25 -3.48
CA GLU A 102 -47.82 -26.88 -3.36
C GLU A 102 -46.64 -26.81 -2.38
N THR A 103 -46.74 -27.46 -1.22
CA THR A 103 -45.62 -27.53 -0.27
C THR A 103 -44.46 -28.32 -0.83
N ARG A 104 -44.68 -29.43 -1.56
CA ARG A 104 -43.61 -30.16 -2.28
C ARG A 104 -42.98 -29.32 -3.38
N LEU A 105 -43.78 -28.53 -4.13
CA LEU A 105 -43.29 -27.65 -5.18
C LEU A 105 -42.45 -26.52 -4.56
N CYS A 106 -42.93 -25.89 -3.49
CA CYS A 106 -42.18 -24.92 -2.71
C CYS A 106 -40.90 -25.53 -2.11
N LEU A 107 -40.95 -26.72 -1.50
CA LEU A 107 -39.76 -27.40 -0.99
C LEU A 107 -38.79 -27.72 -2.12
N SER A 108 -39.28 -28.16 -3.27
CA SER A 108 -38.45 -28.48 -4.44
C SER A 108 -37.84 -27.22 -5.07
N CYS A 109 -38.53 -26.08 -5.06
CA CYS A 109 -38.01 -24.79 -5.49
C CYS A 109 -36.99 -24.25 -4.49
N ILE A 110 -37.25 -24.38 -3.18
CA ILE A 110 -36.31 -24.00 -2.11
C ILE A 110 -35.06 -24.90 -2.19
N LEU A 111 -35.23 -26.20 -2.35
CA LEU A 111 -34.13 -27.15 -2.55
C LEU A 111 -33.39 -26.86 -3.86
N ALA A 112 -34.08 -26.57 -4.96
CA ALA A 112 -33.44 -26.24 -6.23
C ALA A 112 -32.67 -24.91 -6.17
N LEU A 113 -33.20 -23.90 -5.46
CA LEU A 113 -32.51 -22.62 -5.19
C LEU A 113 -31.31 -22.82 -4.24
N TYR A 114 -31.47 -23.67 -3.22
CA TYR A 114 -30.39 -24.07 -2.29
C TYR A 114 -29.29 -24.87 -3.00
N TYR A 115 -29.65 -25.80 -3.89
CA TYR A 115 -28.70 -26.55 -4.72
C TYR A 115 -28.03 -25.67 -5.79
N LYS A 116 -28.74 -24.66 -6.33
CA LYS A 116 -28.14 -23.66 -7.23
C LYS A 116 -27.11 -22.78 -6.53
N SER A 117 -27.33 -22.40 -5.26
CA SER A 117 -26.37 -21.58 -4.48
C SER A 117 -25.18 -22.38 -3.95
N GLN A 118 -25.26 -23.72 -3.91
CA GLN A 118 -24.16 -24.59 -3.46
C GLN A 118 -23.34 -25.23 -4.58
N SER A 119 -23.67 -25.01 -5.86
CA SER A 119 -22.91 -25.59 -6.96
C SER A 119 -21.47 -25.04 -6.97
N PRO A 120 -20.43 -25.90 -6.80
CA PRO A 120 -19.05 -25.44 -6.77
C PRO A 120 -18.61 -24.92 -8.14
N CYS A 121 -17.65 -24.00 -8.15
CA CYS A 121 -16.99 -23.58 -9.37
C CYS A 121 -16.10 -24.71 -9.91
N LEU A 122 -16.39 -25.19 -11.11
CA LEU A 122 -15.68 -26.32 -11.73
C LEU A 122 -14.67 -25.91 -12.82
N THR A 123 -14.31 -24.63 -12.91
CA THR A 123 -13.31 -24.18 -13.88
C THR A 123 -11.90 -24.59 -13.43
N LYS A 124 -10.97 -24.75 -14.38
CA LYS A 124 -9.55 -25.03 -14.08
C LYS A 124 -8.95 -23.97 -13.14
N ALA A 125 -9.31 -22.71 -13.32
CA ALA A 125 -8.88 -21.61 -12.45
C ALA A 125 -9.34 -21.82 -11.00
N CYS A 126 -10.61 -22.18 -10.80
CA CYS A 126 -11.17 -22.45 -9.47
C CYS A 126 -10.49 -23.64 -8.78
N PHE A 127 -10.19 -24.73 -9.48
CA PHE A 127 -9.44 -25.84 -8.89
C PHE A 127 -8.00 -25.45 -8.52
N THR A 128 -7.33 -24.68 -9.40
CA THR A 128 -5.95 -24.24 -9.16
C THR A 128 -5.86 -23.35 -7.93
N VAL A 129 -6.75 -22.36 -7.81
CA VAL A 129 -6.77 -21.45 -6.66
C VAL A 129 -7.24 -22.17 -5.40
N ALA A 130 -8.27 -23.04 -5.48
CA ALA A 130 -8.72 -23.83 -4.34
C ALA A 130 -7.59 -24.69 -3.75
N SER A 131 -6.79 -25.33 -4.60
CA SER A 131 -5.61 -26.08 -4.16
C SER A 131 -4.65 -25.18 -3.40
N LYS A 132 -4.26 -24.02 -3.95
CA LYS A 132 -3.35 -23.07 -3.28
C LYS A 132 -3.88 -22.59 -1.94
N ILE A 133 -5.18 -22.27 -1.85
CA ILE A 133 -5.82 -21.89 -0.58
C ILE A 133 -5.69 -23.02 0.44
N VAL A 134 -6.10 -24.24 0.09
CA VAL A 134 -6.03 -25.41 0.99
C VAL A 134 -4.61 -25.71 1.45
N GLU A 135 -3.62 -25.54 0.58
CA GLU A 135 -2.21 -25.72 0.93
C GLU A 135 -1.69 -24.66 1.91
N GLY A 136 -2.23 -23.44 1.85
CA GLY A 136 -1.89 -22.35 2.76
C GLY A 136 -2.50 -22.51 4.15
N LEU A 137 -3.70 -23.08 4.23
CA LEU A 137 -4.47 -23.23 5.47
C LEU A 137 -3.84 -24.19 6.48
N ASP A 138 -4.01 -23.89 7.76
CA ASP A 138 -3.74 -24.77 8.89
C ASP A 138 -5.01 -25.05 9.68
N ARG A 139 -5.74 -26.11 9.30
CA ARG A 139 -7.05 -26.42 9.88
C ARG A 139 -7.02 -26.91 11.33
N SER A 140 -5.84 -27.18 11.90
CA SER A 140 -5.72 -27.47 13.34
C SER A 140 -5.73 -26.21 14.21
N ALA A 141 -5.53 -25.03 13.63
CA ALA A 141 -5.61 -23.78 14.35
C ALA A 141 -7.06 -23.26 14.36
N ASP A 142 -7.50 -22.74 15.50
CA ASP A 142 -8.80 -22.08 15.62
C ASP A 142 -8.72 -20.67 14.99
N PRO A 143 -9.53 -20.35 13.95
CA PRO A 143 -9.54 -19.03 13.31
C PRO A 143 -9.89 -17.89 14.28
N CYS A 144 -10.53 -18.17 15.41
CA CYS A 144 -10.88 -17.17 16.42
C CYS A 144 -9.79 -16.97 17.49
N GLN A 145 -8.75 -17.81 17.51
CA GLN A 145 -7.59 -17.67 18.40
C GLN A 145 -6.39 -17.05 17.70
N ASP A 146 -6.04 -17.54 16.50
CA ASP A 146 -4.95 -16.98 15.69
C ASP A 146 -5.29 -17.17 14.21
N PHE A 147 -5.93 -16.17 13.62
CA PHE A 147 -6.33 -16.24 12.23
C PHE A 147 -5.13 -16.26 11.26
N TYR A 148 -4.00 -15.68 11.64
CA TYR A 148 -2.79 -15.76 10.83
C TYR A 148 -2.28 -17.20 10.78
N GLN A 149 -2.22 -17.91 11.92
CA GLN A 149 -1.85 -19.32 11.94
C GLN A 149 -2.84 -20.15 11.12
N TYR A 150 -4.15 -19.93 11.29
CA TYR A 150 -5.18 -20.62 10.49
C TYR A 150 -5.02 -20.39 8.98
N ALA A 151 -4.76 -19.16 8.55
CA ALA A 151 -4.70 -18.80 7.14
C ALA A 151 -3.36 -19.13 6.47
N CYS A 152 -2.24 -19.00 7.20
CA CYS A 152 -0.88 -19.06 6.69
C CYS A 152 -0.02 -20.21 7.23
N GLY A 153 -0.47 -20.95 8.24
CA GLY A 153 0.37 -21.96 8.89
C GLY A 153 0.82 -23.09 7.95
N GLY A 154 -0.05 -23.48 6.99
CA GLY A 154 0.32 -24.41 5.92
C GLY A 154 1.33 -23.81 4.94
N TRP A 155 1.15 -22.53 4.58
CA TRP A 155 2.09 -21.80 3.71
C TRP A 155 3.48 -21.71 4.34
N VAL A 156 3.55 -21.32 5.62
CA VAL A 156 4.81 -21.19 6.38
C VAL A 156 5.56 -22.52 6.45
N ARG A 157 4.86 -23.64 6.65
CA ARG A 157 5.47 -24.98 6.65
C ARG A 157 6.03 -25.38 5.28
N LYS A 158 5.36 -25.00 4.20
CA LYS A 158 5.77 -25.34 2.82
C LYS A 158 6.82 -24.40 2.23
N ASN A 159 6.98 -23.20 2.80
CA ASN A 159 7.89 -22.18 2.30
C ASN A 159 8.91 -21.83 3.38
N PRO A 160 9.89 -22.72 3.66
CA PRO A 160 11.01 -22.35 4.51
C PRO A 160 11.75 -21.16 3.89
N LEU A 161 12.45 -20.40 4.73
CA LEU A 161 13.25 -19.27 4.28
C LEU A 161 14.32 -19.78 3.28
N PRO A 162 14.34 -19.31 2.02
CA PRO A 162 15.36 -19.71 1.07
C PRO A 162 16.74 -19.25 1.51
N ASP A 163 17.77 -19.99 1.11
CA ASP A 163 19.15 -19.58 1.31
C ASP A 163 19.40 -18.20 0.68
N GLY A 164 20.26 -17.40 1.31
CA GLY A 164 20.60 -16.06 0.84
C GLY A 164 19.51 -15.01 1.09
N ARG A 165 18.44 -15.36 1.82
CA ARG A 165 17.34 -14.45 2.16
C ARG A 165 17.22 -14.28 3.68
N SER A 166 16.77 -13.10 4.10
CA SER A 166 16.44 -12.80 5.51
C SER A 166 14.93 -12.74 5.77
N GLY A 167 14.13 -12.73 4.71
CA GLY A 167 12.68 -12.82 4.73
C GLY A 167 12.15 -13.43 3.44
N TRP A 168 11.04 -14.15 3.56
CA TRP A 168 10.32 -14.72 2.43
C TRP A 168 8.83 -14.56 2.65
N SER A 169 8.13 -14.07 1.64
CA SER A 169 6.70 -13.77 1.70
C SER A 169 6.05 -13.99 0.35
N THR A 170 4.72 -13.90 0.31
CA THR A 170 3.96 -13.80 -0.93
C THR A 170 4.50 -12.72 -1.85
N PHE A 171 4.85 -11.53 -1.33
CA PHE A 171 5.44 -10.44 -2.14
C PHE A 171 6.80 -10.84 -2.74
N ASN A 172 7.66 -11.51 -1.97
CA ASN A 172 8.96 -11.97 -2.48
C ASN A 172 8.80 -13.04 -3.57
N SER A 173 7.89 -13.99 -3.38
CA SER A 173 7.60 -15.04 -4.36
C SER A 173 7.16 -14.46 -5.71
N VAL A 174 6.27 -13.46 -5.67
CA VAL A 174 5.78 -12.74 -6.86
C VAL A 174 6.89 -11.90 -7.51
N ARG A 175 7.77 -11.27 -6.71
CA ARG A 175 8.94 -10.54 -7.21
C ARG A 175 9.92 -11.46 -7.93
N ASP A 176 10.24 -12.61 -7.36
CA ASP A 176 11.16 -13.58 -7.96
C ASP A 176 10.59 -14.15 -9.28
N GLN A 177 9.28 -14.35 -9.36
CA GLN A 177 8.61 -14.71 -10.63
C GLN A 177 8.76 -13.61 -11.69
N ASN A 178 8.58 -12.34 -11.32
CA ASN A 178 8.78 -11.21 -12.24
C ASN A 178 10.24 -11.14 -12.73
N GLN A 179 11.21 -11.32 -11.82
CA GLN A 179 12.62 -11.35 -12.18
C GLN A 179 12.96 -12.49 -13.14
N ALA A 180 12.35 -13.67 -12.97
CA ALA A 180 12.57 -14.81 -13.86
C ALA A 180 12.05 -14.54 -15.28
N VAL A 181 10.90 -13.86 -15.43
CA VAL A 181 10.39 -13.41 -16.73
C VAL A 181 11.39 -12.45 -17.38
N LEU A 182 11.89 -11.47 -16.62
CA LEU A 182 12.84 -10.47 -17.12
C LEU A 182 14.18 -11.07 -17.53
N LYS A 183 14.70 -12.04 -16.77
CA LYS A 183 15.89 -12.82 -17.13
C LYS A 183 15.72 -13.45 -18.52
N HIS A 184 14.60 -14.13 -18.74
CA HIS A 184 14.30 -14.75 -20.03
C HIS A 184 14.19 -13.73 -21.17
N LEU A 185 13.65 -12.53 -20.90
CA LEU A 185 13.56 -11.47 -21.91
C LEU A 185 14.94 -10.89 -22.26
N LEU A 186 15.79 -10.59 -21.27
CA LEU A 186 17.08 -9.93 -21.48
C LEU A 186 18.17 -10.87 -22.01
N GLU A 187 18.16 -12.15 -21.64
CA GLU A 187 19.13 -13.15 -22.12
C GLU A 187 18.72 -13.84 -23.43
N ASN A 188 17.65 -13.38 -24.08
CA ASN A 188 17.20 -13.98 -25.33
C ASN A 188 18.20 -13.72 -26.47
N VAL A 189 18.66 -14.78 -27.13
CA VAL A 189 19.61 -14.73 -28.26
C VAL A 189 19.08 -13.88 -29.43
N THR A 190 17.75 -13.83 -29.61
CA THR A 190 17.10 -12.99 -30.62
C THR A 190 16.46 -11.76 -29.98
N PHE A 191 17.15 -11.09 -29.03
CA PHE A 191 16.64 -9.89 -28.39
C PHE A 191 16.31 -8.83 -29.45
N ASN A 192 15.02 -8.66 -29.72
CA ASN A 192 14.52 -7.71 -30.69
C ASN A 192 14.05 -6.47 -29.96
N SER A 193 14.97 -5.52 -29.85
CA SER A 193 14.69 -4.25 -29.19
C SER A 193 13.86 -3.33 -30.10
N SER A 194 12.80 -2.77 -29.53
CA SER A 194 11.93 -1.80 -30.20
C SER A 194 12.38 -0.34 -30.02
N SER A 195 13.35 -0.05 -29.14
CA SER A 195 13.81 1.31 -28.81
C SER A 195 15.29 1.34 -28.38
N ALA A 196 15.95 2.50 -28.39
CA ALA A 196 17.31 2.62 -27.87
C ALA A 196 17.41 2.36 -26.36
N ALA A 197 16.42 2.80 -25.59
CA ALA A 197 16.33 2.56 -24.16
C ALA A 197 16.29 1.06 -23.82
N GLU A 198 15.51 0.25 -24.54
CA GLU A 198 15.50 -1.21 -24.34
C GLU A 198 16.85 -1.86 -24.63
N ARG A 199 17.61 -1.37 -25.63
CA ARG A 199 19.00 -1.84 -25.87
C ARG A 199 19.93 -1.47 -24.72
N LYS A 200 19.84 -0.22 -24.23
CA LYS A 200 20.61 0.22 -23.04
C LYS A 200 20.29 -0.66 -21.84
N THR A 201 19.03 -1.04 -21.62
CA THR A 201 18.61 -1.98 -20.58
C THR A 201 19.31 -3.32 -20.69
N GLN A 202 19.38 -3.91 -21.89
CA GLN A 202 20.09 -5.15 -22.11
C GLN A 202 21.60 -4.99 -21.86
N PHE A 203 22.24 -3.95 -22.40
CA PHE A 203 23.68 -3.73 -22.21
C PHE A 203 24.05 -3.52 -20.74
N TYR A 204 23.26 -2.77 -19.99
CA TYR A 204 23.47 -2.60 -18.56
C TYR A 204 23.44 -3.95 -17.83
N TYR A 205 22.41 -4.75 -18.12
CA TYR A 205 22.26 -6.08 -17.54
C TYR A 205 23.42 -7.03 -17.89
N LEU A 206 23.83 -7.08 -19.15
CA LEU A 206 24.94 -7.91 -19.62
C LEU A 206 26.28 -7.46 -19.02
N SER A 207 26.51 -6.15 -18.88
CA SER A 207 27.71 -5.63 -18.21
C SER A 207 27.80 -6.08 -16.76
N CYS A 208 26.66 -6.17 -16.06
CA CYS A 208 26.60 -6.68 -14.70
C CYS A 208 26.84 -8.20 -14.64
N LEU A 209 26.36 -8.96 -15.62
CA LEU A 209 26.54 -10.42 -15.67
C LEU A 209 27.99 -10.85 -15.95
N ASN A 210 28.79 -9.99 -16.59
CA ASN A 210 30.18 -10.31 -16.95
C ASN A 210 31.12 -10.24 -15.74
N GLU A 211 31.00 -11.22 -14.84
CA GLU A 211 31.83 -11.32 -13.62
C GLU A 211 33.32 -11.40 -13.96
N GLN A 212 33.70 -12.07 -15.06
CA GLN A 212 35.11 -12.16 -15.46
C GLN A 212 35.75 -10.78 -15.63
N HIS A 213 35.09 -9.86 -16.34
CA HIS A 213 35.64 -8.53 -16.55
C HIS A 213 35.66 -7.70 -15.25
N ILE A 214 34.66 -7.86 -14.38
CA ILE A 214 34.60 -7.20 -13.08
C ILE A 214 35.77 -7.67 -12.19
N GLU A 215 36.05 -8.98 -12.18
CA GLU A 215 37.20 -9.57 -11.46
C GLU A 215 38.54 -9.09 -12.04
N GLU A 216 38.67 -8.98 -13.37
CA GLU A 216 39.87 -8.47 -14.03
C GLU A 216 40.19 -7.02 -13.63
N LEU A 217 39.16 -6.17 -13.49
CA LEU A 217 39.33 -4.77 -13.07
C LEU A 217 39.60 -4.63 -11.57
N GLY A 218 39.01 -5.50 -10.75
CA GLY A 218 39.17 -5.51 -9.31
C GLY A 218 38.75 -4.19 -8.66
N ALA A 219 39.62 -3.65 -7.81
CA ALA A 219 39.39 -2.38 -7.11
C ALA A 219 39.78 -1.13 -7.92
N THR A 220 40.45 -1.31 -9.06
CA THR A 220 41.07 -0.22 -9.85
C THR A 220 40.10 0.91 -10.19
N PRO A 221 38.87 0.65 -10.69
CA PRO A 221 37.94 1.71 -11.05
C PRO A 221 37.59 2.66 -9.90
N LEU A 222 37.44 2.13 -8.68
CA LEU A 222 37.14 2.94 -7.50
C LEU A 222 38.39 3.67 -6.98
N ILE A 223 39.56 3.06 -7.03
CA ILE A 223 40.83 3.71 -6.66
C ILE A 223 41.11 4.93 -7.56
N ASP A 224 40.90 4.78 -8.88
CA ASP A 224 41.06 5.86 -9.85
C ASP A 224 40.07 7.00 -9.57
N LEU A 225 38.82 6.66 -9.27
CA LEU A 225 37.78 7.61 -8.91
C LEU A 225 38.10 8.39 -7.63
N ILE A 226 38.57 7.71 -6.59
CA ILE A 226 39.00 8.32 -5.33
C ILE A 226 40.16 9.30 -5.58
N THR A 227 41.15 8.87 -6.36
CA THR A 227 42.32 9.70 -6.72
C THR A 227 41.91 10.95 -7.47
N LYS A 228 41.01 10.82 -8.45
CA LYS A 228 40.47 11.93 -9.24
C LYS A 228 39.64 12.92 -8.41
N THR A 229 38.96 12.45 -7.37
CA THR A 229 38.02 13.28 -6.58
C THR A 229 38.71 14.12 -5.52
N GLY A 230 39.83 13.66 -4.97
CA GLY A 230 40.53 14.36 -3.89
C GLY A 230 41.62 13.56 -3.20
N GLY A 231 41.66 12.23 -3.41
CA GLY A 231 42.51 11.30 -2.69
C GLY A 231 41.95 10.96 -1.31
N TRP A 232 42.57 9.98 -0.65
CA TRP A 232 42.10 9.45 0.64
C TRP A 232 43.28 9.18 1.57
N SER A 233 43.18 9.57 2.85
CA SER A 233 44.30 9.41 3.78
C SER A 233 44.57 7.95 4.17
N ILE A 234 43.67 7.05 3.81
CA ILE A 234 43.88 5.60 3.94
C ILE A 234 44.99 5.11 3.02
N THR A 235 45.11 5.70 1.82
CA THR A 235 46.08 5.28 0.79
C THR A 235 47.41 6.02 0.85
N GLY A 236 47.57 6.98 1.77
CA GLY A 236 48.80 7.76 1.93
C GLY A 236 48.56 9.08 2.65
N PRO A 237 49.60 9.91 2.85
CA PRO A 237 49.45 11.22 3.47
C PRO A 237 48.44 12.09 2.70
N TRP A 238 47.56 12.76 3.43
CA TRP A 238 46.56 13.67 2.87
C TRP A 238 46.54 14.98 3.66
N GLU A 239 46.79 16.08 2.98
CA GLU A 239 46.72 17.44 3.53
C GLU A 239 46.37 18.40 2.39
N LYS A 240 45.09 18.67 2.20
CA LYS A 240 44.57 19.56 1.16
C LYS A 240 43.44 20.43 1.71
N ASP A 241 43.33 21.66 1.21
CA ASP A 241 42.20 22.55 1.50
C ASP A 241 41.21 22.59 0.32
N ASN A 242 40.55 21.47 0.07
CA ASN A 242 39.66 21.27 -1.08
C ASN A 242 38.26 20.78 -0.68
N PHE A 243 37.83 21.06 0.56
CA PHE A 243 36.55 20.60 1.12
C PHE A 243 35.37 20.85 0.18
N MET A 244 35.20 22.10 -0.30
CA MET A 244 34.08 22.47 -1.18
C MET A 244 34.16 21.77 -2.54
N GLU A 245 35.35 21.58 -3.11
CA GLU A 245 35.54 20.89 -4.40
C GLU A 245 35.18 19.41 -4.30
N VAL A 246 35.64 18.74 -3.24
CA VAL A 246 35.30 17.34 -2.97
C VAL A 246 33.81 17.20 -2.71
N LEU A 247 33.23 18.03 -1.83
CA LEU A 247 31.80 18.01 -1.49
C LEU A 247 30.92 18.16 -2.73
N LYS A 248 31.27 19.11 -3.60
CA LYS A 248 30.60 19.36 -4.88
C LYS A 248 30.71 18.15 -5.83
N THR A 249 31.89 17.58 -5.96
CA THR A 249 32.15 16.44 -6.84
C THR A 249 31.45 15.16 -6.35
N VAL A 250 31.51 14.84 -5.06
CA VAL A 250 30.83 13.65 -4.53
C VAL A 250 29.30 13.81 -4.56
N SER A 251 28.78 15.02 -4.37
CA SER A 251 27.33 15.27 -4.31
C SER A 251 26.67 15.42 -5.68
N GLY A 252 27.31 16.11 -6.61
CA GLY A 252 26.75 16.42 -7.94
C GLY A 252 26.76 15.19 -8.85
N PRO A 253 27.89 14.90 -9.53
CA PRO A 253 27.96 13.82 -10.51
C PRO A 253 27.82 12.41 -9.89
N TYR A 254 28.24 12.19 -8.64
CA TYR A 254 28.24 10.85 -8.03
C TYR A 254 27.12 10.62 -7.00
N ARG A 255 26.35 11.66 -6.65
CA ARG A 255 25.16 11.59 -5.77
C ARG A 255 25.40 10.89 -4.41
N ALA A 256 26.60 11.01 -3.84
CA ALA A 256 26.95 10.42 -2.54
C ALA A 256 26.36 11.17 -1.33
N GLN A 257 26.00 12.45 -1.47
CA GLN A 257 25.25 13.27 -0.50
C GLN A 257 25.69 13.14 0.98
N PRO A 258 26.98 13.37 1.29
CA PRO A 258 27.45 13.44 2.67
C PRO A 258 26.84 14.65 3.40
N PHE A 259 26.66 14.53 4.72
CA PHE A 259 26.12 15.57 5.62
C PHE A 259 24.64 15.96 5.41
N PHE A 260 24.19 16.15 4.17
CA PHE A 260 22.83 16.57 3.84
C PHE A 260 22.44 16.16 2.41
N THR A 261 21.13 16.03 2.17
CA THR A 261 20.57 15.67 0.86
C THR A 261 19.98 16.89 0.19
N VAL A 262 20.24 17.06 -1.11
CA VAL A 262 19.55 18.02 -1.98
C VAL A 262 18.69 17.26 -2.97
N ARG A 263 17.44 17.69 -3.12
CA ARG A 263 16.46 17.12 -4.05
C ARG A 263 15.64 18.22 -4.69
N VAL A 264 15.12 17.95 -5.88
CA VAL A 264 14.06 18.73 -6.51
C VAL A 264 12.80 17.89 -6.49
N ARG A 265 11.76 18.39 -5.81
CA ARG A 265 10.46 17.72 -5.64
C ARG A 265 9.34 18.74 -5.66
N VAL A 266 8.10 18.26 -5.76
CA VAL A 266 6.90 19.08 -5.66
C VAL A 266 6.91 19.86 -4.34
N ASP A 267 6.60 21.15 -4.37
CA ASP A 267 6.43 21.97 -3.17
C ASP A 267 5.15 21.52 -2.44
N PRO A 268 5.25 21.01 -1.19
CA PRO A 268 4.07 20.60 -0.43
C PRO A 268 2.99 21.68 -0.31
N LYS A 269 3.34 22.98 -0.30
CA LYS A 269 2.35 24.06 -0.22
C LYS A 269 1.91 24.60 -1.59
N ASN A 270 2.51 24.13 -2.67
CA ASN A 270 2.12 24.46 -4.05
C ASN A 270 2.40 23.28 -5.00
N SER A 271 1.43 22.39 -5.12
CA SER A 271 1.51 21.16 -5.91
C SER A 271 1.75 21.36 -7.42
N ASN A 272 1.60 22.60 -7.91
CA ASN A 272 1.86 22.96 -9.31
C ASN A 272 3.32 23.34 -9.59
N SER A 273 4.19 23.35 -8.57
CA SER A 273 5.59 23.76 -8.72
C SER A 273 6.54 22.76 -8.06
N ASN A 274 7.76 22.65 -8.60
CA ASN A 274 8.88 22.01 -7.93
C ASN A 274 9.67 23.06 -7.12
N VAL A 275 10.37 22.60 -6.09
CA VAL A 275 11.22 23.42 -5.22
C VAL A 275 12.46 22.62 -4.81
N ILE A 276 13.56 23.34 -4.52
CA ILE A 276 14.75 22.75 -3.91
C ILE A 276 14.40 22.34 -2.49
N GLN A 277 14.73 21.12 -2.11
CA GLN A 277 14.56 20.58 -0.77
C GLN A 277 15.91 20.16 -0.21
N VAL A 278 16.23 20.65 1.00
CA VAL A 278 17.43 20.25 1.74
C VAL A 278 17.00 19.53 3.02
N GLY A 279 17.58 18.36 3.26
CA GLY A 279 17.23 17.50 4.39
C GLY A 279 18.41 16.73 4.97
N GLN A 280 18.13 15.95 6.01
CA GLN A 280 19.11 15.11 6.70
C GLN A 280 19.57 13.92 5.85
N SER A 281 20.88 13.63 5.85
CA SER A 281 21.48 12.43 5.25
C SER A 281 22.87 12.18 5.85
N GLY A 282 23.62 11.23 5.27
CA GLY A 282 25.03 11.02 5.59
C GLY A 282 25.31 9.88 6.56
N LEU A 283 24.29 9.10 6.94
CA LEU A 283 24.44 7.89 7.74
C LEU A 283 24.28 6.67 6.85
N PHE A 284 25.11 5.65 7.07
CA PHE A 284 24.94 4.35 6.41
C PHE A 284 23.90 3.50 7.12
N LEU A 285 23.93 3.49 8.47
CA LEU A 285 22.93 2.80 9.28
C LEU A 285 21.79 3.76 9.69
N PRO A 286 20.62 3.23 10.06
CA PRO A 286 19.62 4.00 10.79
C PRO A 286 20.21 4.68 12.03
N PRO A 287 19.84 5.94 12.37
CA PRO A 287 20.45 6.69 13.48
C PRO A 287 20.53 5.94 14.81
N ARG A 288 19.45 5.23 15.15
CA ARG A 288 19.35 4.41 16.37
C ARG A 288 20.29 3.21 16.43
N ASP A 289 20.81 2.73 15.30
CA ASP A 289 21.73 1.58 15.28
C ASP A 289 23.16 2.00 15.70
N TYR A 290 23.40 3.32 15.84
CA TYR A 290 24.61 3.89 16.45
C TYR A 290 24.49 4.05 17.98
N ASP A 291 23.32 3.83 18.58
CA ASP A 291 23.15 3.96 20.03
C ASP A 291 23.90 2.82 20.74
N GLY A 292 24.72 3.12 21.75
CA GLY A 292 25.61 2.15 22.44
C GLY A 292 24.94 1.10 23.35
N ASN A 293 23.74 0.62 23.01
CA ASN A 293 23.13 -0.54 23.68
C ASN A 293 23.72 -1.85 23.13
N THR A 294 23.61 -2.95 23.90
CA THR A 294 24.30 -4.22 23.59
C THR A 294 23.87 -4.87 22.26
N ALA A 295 22.63 -4.65 21.80
CA ALA A 295 22.16 -5.17 20.51
C ALA A 295 22.79 -4.39 19.34
N ASN A 296 22.90 -3.07 19.50
CA ASN A 296 23.47 -2.17 18.52
C ASN A 296 25.01 -2.20 18.51
N GLU A 297 25.66 -2.56 19.61
CA GLU A 297 27.12 -2.77 19.66
C GLU A 297 27.56 -3.83 18.63
N LYS A 298 26.77 -4.90 18.45
CA LYS A 298 27.05 -5.93 17.43
C LYS A 298 26.95 -5.35 16.02
N VAL A 299 25.94 -4.51 15.77
CA VAL A 299 25.69 -3.87 14.47
C VAL A 299 26.79 -2.86 14.14
N SER A 300 27.09 -1.95 15.07
CA SER A 300 28.15 -0.96 14.94
C SER A 300 29.52 -1.60 14.74
N LYS A 301 29.81 -2.70 15.45
CA LYS A 301 31.04 -3.48 15.23
C LYS A 301 31.09 -4.12 13.85
N ALA A 302 30.01 -4.76 13.41
CA ALA A 302 29.96 -5.37 12.07
C ALA A 302 30.13 -4.32 10.96
N TYR A 303 29.59 -3.12 11.17
CA TYR A 303 29.79 -2.00 10.26
C TYR A 303 31.24 -1.50 10.26
N LEU A 304 31.87 -1.35 11.43
CA LEU A 304 33.30 -1.02 11.51
C LEU A 304 34.18 -2.07 10.80
N ASP A 305 33.90 -3.36 11.03
CA ASP A 305 34.62 -4.45 10.38
C ASP A 305 34.49 -4.37 8.85
N TYR A 306 33.28 -4.05 8.36
CA TYR A 306 33.03 -3.80 6.93
C TYR A 306 33.81 -2.58 6.40
N MET A 307 33.80 -1.45 7.13
CA MET A 307 34.57 -0.26 6.77
C MET A 307 36.06 -0.58 6.64
N VAL A 308 36.62 -1.30 7.63
CA VAL A 308 38.04 -1.68 7.64
C VAL A 308 38.37 -2.64 6.50
N GLU A 309 37.52 -3.64 6.25
CA GLU A 309 37.72 -4.57 5.13
C GLU A 309 37.76 -3.83 3.79
N LEU A 310 36.85 -2.89 3.54
CA LEU A 310 36.88 -2.08 2.31
C LEU A 310 38.10 -1.16 2.23
N GLY A 311 38.49 -0.52 3.33
CA GLY A 311 39.70 0.32 3.38
C GLY A 311 40.96 -0.47 3.02
N LEU A 312 41.07 -1.71 3.49
CA LEU A 312 42.16 -2.63 3.15
C LEU A 312 42.14 -3.04 1.67
N LEU A 313 40.96 -3.39 1.14
CA LEU A 313 40.81 -3.75 -0.29
C LEU A 313 41.17 -2.59 -1.23
N LEU A 314 41.05 -1.36 -0.76
CA LEU A 314 41.40 -0.12 -1.47
C LEU A 314 42.83 0.35 -1.23
N GLY A 315 43.68 -0.47 -0.60
CA GLY A 315 45.13 -0.22 -0.48
C GLY A 315 45.58 0.39 0.85
N GLY A 316 44.72 0.42 1.87
CA GLY A 316 45.07 0.90 3.21
C GLY A 316 45.98 -0.05 3.99
N ASP A 317 46.85 0.52 4.84
CA ASP A 317 47.57 -0.25 5.85
C ASP A 317 46.65 -0.66 7.01
N LYS A 318 46.85 -1.84 7.58
CA LYS A 318 45.92 -2.43 8.57
C LYS A 318 45.75 -1.59 9.83
N ASN A 319 46.84 -1.13 10.45
CA ASN A 319 46.75 -0.43 11.73
C ASN A 319 46.19 0.98 11.54
N SER A 320 46.62 1.67 10.48
CA SER A 320 46.12 3.01 10.16
C SER A 320 44.66 3.00 9.70
N THR A 321 44.24 2.00 8.89
CA THR A 321 42.86 1.86 8.41
C THR A 321 41.89 1.65 9.57
N GLN A 322 42.22 0.77 10.53
CA GLN A 322 41.37 0.55 11.70
C GLN A 322 41.09 1.86 12.46
N SER A 323 42.14 2.64 12.74
CA SER A 323 42.00 3.89 13.48
C SER A 323 41.22 4.95 12.68
N GLN A 324 41.46 5.06 11.39
CA GLN A 324 40.76 6.03 10.53
C GLN A 324 39.29 5.68 10.35
N MET A 325 38.94 4.40 10.17
CA MET A 325 37.54 3.97 10.08
C MET A 325 36.79 4.15 11.40
N GLN A 326 37.46 3.95 12.54
CA GLN A 326 36.87 4.28 13.83
C GLN A 326 36.53 5.77 13.93
N GLN A 327 37.41 6.67 13.48
CA GLN A 327 37.11 8.11 13.49
C GLN A 327 35.91 8.47 12.60
N ILE A 328 35.76 7.81 11.45
CA ILE A 328 34.59 8.00 10.58
C ILE A 328 33.32 7.49 11.28
N LEU A 329 33.38 6.33 11.95
CA LEU A 329 32.26 5.81 12.72
C LEU A 329 31.87 6.74 13.89
N ASP A 330 32.85 7.31 14.60
CA ASP A 330 32.62 8.26 15.68
C ASP A 330 31.99 9.56 15.15
N PHE A 331 32.40 10.00 13.95
CA PHE A 331 31.80 11.12 13.24
C PHE A 331 30.34 10.82 12.85
N GLU A 332 30.07 9.65 12.26
CA GLU A 332 28.70 9.21 11.93
C GLU A 332 27.83 9.07 13.18
N THR A 333 28.38 8.60 14.30
CA THR A 333 27.67 8.53 15.59
C THR A 333 27.27 9.92 16.08
N THR A 334 28.17 10.91 15.92
CA THR A 334 27.86 12.31 16.25
C THR A 334 26.76 12.86 15.33
N LEU A 335 26.82 12.55 14.03
CA LEU A 335 25.80 12.94 13.06
C LEU A 335 24.44 12.26 13.34
N ALA A 336 24.44 11.01 13.79
CA ALA A 336 23.25 10.27 14.18
C ALA A 336 22.54 10.94 15.37
N ASN A 337 23.29 11.41 16.37
CA ASN A 337 22.74 12.16 17.51
C ASN A 337 22.13 13.51 17.12
N ILE A 338 22.62 14.14 16.05
CA ILE A 338 22.06 15.39 15.49
C ILE A 338 20.78 15.11 14.67
N THR A 339 20.64 13.89 14.15
CA THR A 339 19.54 13.50 13.26
C THR A 339 18.21 13.45 14.00
N ILE A 340 17.17 14.07 13.42
CA ILE A 340 15.86 14.18 14.06
C ILE A 340 14.99 12.97 13.68
N SER A 341 14.28 12.40 14.67
CA SER A 341 13.28 11.34 14.42
C SER A 341 12.14 11.86 13.53
N GLN A 342 11.73 11.04 12.57
CA GLN A 342 10.69 11.35 11.58
C GLN A 342 9.26 11.33 12.13
N ASP A 343 9.06 11.20 13.46
CA ASP A 343 7.73 11.16 14.11
C ASP A 343 6.91 12.46 14.00
N LYS A 344 7.44 13.50 13.34
CA LYS A 344 6.78 14.80 13.15
C LYS A 344 6.39 14.98 11.69
N CYS A 345 5.08 14.96 11.41
CA CYS A 345 4.53 15.23 10.08
C CYS A 345 4.19 16.70 9.81
N CYS A 346 3.72 16.97 8.59
CA CYS A 346 4.45 17.75 7.59
C CYS A 346 4.40 19.27 7.80
N GLU A 347 3.30 19.82 8.32
CA GLU A 347 3.16 21.28 8.43
C GLU A 347 4.20 21.91 9.36
N LYS A 348 4.48 21.25 10.49
CA LYS A 348 5.38 21.80 11.53
C LYS A 348 6.85 21.82 11.12
N ILE A 349 7.24 20.90 10.23
CA ILE A 349 8.62 20.74 9.77
C ILE A 349 8.85 21.46 8.43
N TYR A 350 7.80 21.94 7.75
CA TYR A 350 7.94 22.68 6.50
C TYR A 350 8.45 24.10 6.76
N HIS A 351 9.63 24.41 6.22
CA HIS A 351 10.17 25.76 6.27
C HIS A 351 10.74 26.20 4.92
N LYS A 352 10.07 27.15 4.28
CA LYS A 352 10.55 27.78 3.05
C LYS A 352 11.38 29.01 3.38
N ILE A 353 12.62 29.04 2.92
CA ILE A 353 13.57 30.14 3.07
C ILE A 353 14.27 30.39 1.73
N THR A 354 15.10 31.42 1.63
CA THR A 354 15.97 31.71 0.49
C THR A 354 17.35 31.06 0.65
N ILE A 355 18.13 30.95 -0.43
CA ILE A 355 19.54 30.54 -0.35
C ILE A 355 20.34 31.49 0.56
N ALA A 356 20.07 32.80 0.52
CA ALA A 356 20.70 33.79 1.42
C ALA A 356 20.43 33.48 2.90
N GLU A 357 19.19 33.16 3.25
CA GLU A 357 18.82 32.76 4.61
C GLU A 357 19.43 31.41 5.00
N LEU A 358 19.54 30.47 4.05
CA LEU A 358 20.22 29.19 4.28
C LEU A 358 21.71 29.38 4.58
N GLN A 359 22.36 30.32 3.88
CA GLN A 359 23.75 30.69 4.13
C GLN A 359 23.96 31.23 5.55
N LEU A 360 23.02 32.03 6.06
CA LEU A 360 23.06 32.51 7.45
C LEU A 360 22.78 31.39 8.46
N LEU A 361 21.90 30.44 8.12
CA LEU A 361 21.53 29.32 8.99
C LEU A 361 22.67 28.31 9.16
N ALA A 362 23.36 27.97 8.07
CA ALA A 362 24.36 26.90 8.03
C ALA A 362 25.62 27.34 7.23
N PRO A 363 26.46 28.23 7.80
CA PRO A 363 27.51 28.91 7.05
C PRO A 363 28.73 28.06 6.64
N ALA A 364 28.84 26.80 7.06
CA ALA A 364 29.99 25.93 6.75
C ALA A 364 30.11 25.56 5.26
N VAL A 365 29.04 25.73 4.49
CA VAL A 365 28.97 25.47 3.05
C VAL A 365 28.64 26.78 2.35
N ASP A 366 29.31 27.05 1.22
CA ASP A 366 28.86 28.08 0.29
C ASP A 366 27.68 27.52 -0.51
N TRP A 367 26.46 27.83 -0.07
CA TRP A 367 25.24 27.20 -0.58
C TRP A 367 24.93 27.62 -2.01
N LEU A 368 25.20 28.87 -2.38
CA LEU A 368 24.94 29.33 -3.74
C LEU A 368 25.89 28.64 -4.73
N ASP A 369 27.19 28.60 -4.42
CA ASP A 369 28.17 27.88 -5.23
C ASP A 369 27.87 26.37 -5.30
N TYR A 370 27.57 25.75 -4.17
CA TYR A 370 27.23 24.33 -4.10
C TYR A 370 25.97 23.98 -4.93
N LEU A 371 24.87 24.71 -4.72
CA LEU A 371 23.61 24.44 -5.42
C LEU A 371 23.72 24.74 -6.92
N SER A 372 24.47 25.78 -7.31
CA SER A 372 24.69 26.11 -8.73
C SER A 372 25.40 24.99 -9.47
N LEU A 373 26.34 24.28 -8.83
CA LEU A 373 26.96 23.10 -9.43
C LEU A 373 26.01 21.89 -9.43
N VAL A 374 25.43 21.57 -8.28
CA VAL A 374 24.60 20.35 -8.12
C VAL A 374 23.35 20.39 -9.01
N LEU A 375 22.84 21.59 -9.30
CA LEU A 375 21.67 21.81 -10.14
C LEU A 375 22.00 22.43 -11.51
N SER A 376 23.27 22.35 -11.94
CA SER A 376 23.70 22.79 -13.27
C SER A 376 22.89 22.10 -14.38
N PRO A 377 22.49 22.80 -15.46
CA PRO A 377 22.90 24.15 -15.87
C PRO A 377 21.95 25.27 -15.43
N LEU A 378 21.18 25.10 -14.34
CA LEU A 378 20.24 26.13 -13.90
C LEU A 378 20.97 27.35 -13.33
N ASP A 379 20.53 28.54 -13.74
CA ASP A 379 20.94 29.80 -13.13
C ASP A 379 20.18 30.01 -11.81
N LEU A 380 20.92 29.97 -10.71
CA LEU A 380 20.43 30.23 -9.36
C LEU A 380 20.95 31.56 -8.83
N ASN A 381 20.19 32.20 -7.95
CA ASN A 381 20.62 33.37 -7.20
C ASN A 381 20.27 33.21 -5.72
N ASP A 382 20.73 34.14 -4.90
CA ASP A 382 20.58 34.11 -3.44
C ASP A 382 19.11 34.21 -2.96
N THR A 383 18.19 34.69 -3.81
CA THR A 383 16.74 34.75 -3.52
C THR A 383 15.98 33.46 -3.84
N GLU A 384 16.63 32.45 -4.43
CA GLU A 384 16.01 31.19 -4.80
C GLU A 384 15.37 30.49 -3.59
N PRO A 385 14.11 30.03 -3.70
CA PRO A 385 13.44 29.35 -2.60
C PRO A 385 13.94 27.93 -2.36
N VAL A 386 14.19 27.62 -1.09
CA VAL A 386 14.59 26.31 -0.58
C VAL A 386 13.66 25.90 0.57
N VAL A 387 13.18 24.65 0.53
CA VAL A 387 12.40 24.05 1.62
C VAL A 387 13.31 23.19 2.49
N LEU A 388 13.27 23.46 3.80
CA LEU A 388 13.96 22.69 4.83
C LEU A 388 12.95 21.88 5.64
N TYR A 389 13.32 20.64 5.97
CA TYR A 389 12.55 19.76 6.86
C TYR A 389 13.21 19.56 8.24
N ALA A 390 14.48 19.94 8.38
CA ALA A 390 15.26 19.76 9.61
C ALA A 390 16.23 20.95 9.77
N LYS A 391 15.72 22.10 10.22
CA LYS A 391 16.52 23.34 10.37
C LYS A 391 17.65 23.17 11.39
N GLU A 392 17.31 22.65 12.56
CA GLU A 392 18.22 22.47 13.68
C GLU A 392 19.31 21.44 13.35
N PHE A 393 18.99 20.46 12.51
CA PHE A 393 19.97 19.51 11.97
C PHE A 393 21.03 20.25 11.13
N LEU A 394 20.61 21.09 10.18
CA LEU A 394 21.55 21.79 9.31
C LEU A 394 22.46 22.77 10.06
N GLN A 395 21.94 23.43 11.10
CA GLN A 395 22.74 24.29 11.98
C GLN A 395 23.84 23.48 12.69
N GLN A 396 23.45 22.36 13.31
CA GLN A 396 24.39 21.50 14.04
C GLN A 396 25.39 20.80 13.12
N VAL A 397 24.98 20.42 11.92
CA VAL A 397 25.89 19.89 10.89
C VAL A 397 26.89 20.94 10.43
N SER A 398 26.46 22.19 10.24
CA SER A 398 27.37 23.30 9.94
C SER A 398 28.41 23.49 11.05
N ASP A 399 28.00 23.45 12.31
CA ASP A 399 28.91 23.51 13.45
C ASP A 399 29.87 22.32 13.51
N LEU A 400 29.37 21.11 13.22
CA LEU A 400 30.16 19.89 13.19
C LEU A 400 31.24 19.96 12.10
N ILE A 401 30.88 20.41 10.89
CA ILE A 401 31.83 20.60 9.79
C ILE A 401 32.94 21.59 10.21
N ASN A 402 32.58 22.73 10.80
CA ASN A 402 33.56 23.76 11.19
C ASN A 402 34.52 23.32 12.30
N LYS A 403 34.11 22.38 13.17
CA LYS A 403 34.91 21.90 14.29
C LYS A 403 35.76 20.66 13.95
N THR A 404 35.53 20.05 12.80
CA THR A 404 36.16 18.79 12.41
C THR A 404 37.38 19.04 11.54
N ASP A 405 38.44 18.27 11.78
CA ASP A 405 39.65 18.30 10.97
C ASP A 405 39.37 18.02 9.48
N ARG A 406 40.08 18.71 8.58
CA ARG A 406 39.87 18.62 7.13
C ARG A 406 40.12 17.21 6.59
N SER A 407 41.08 16.48 7.15
CA SER A 407 41.39 15.12 6.75
C SER A 407 40.24 14.17 7.09
N LEU A 408 39.69 14.29 8.31
CA LEU A 408 38.52 13.50 8.71
C LEU A 408 37.28 13.83 7.85
N LEU A 409 37.03 15.11 7.54
CA LEU A 409 35.95 15.51 6.63
C LEU A 409 36.11 14.88 5.25
N ASN A 410 37.32 14.93 4.67
CA ASN A 410 37.59 14.30 3.38
C ASN A 410 37.41 12.78 3.45
N ASN A 411 37.91 12.13 4.50
CA ASN A 411 37.75 10.69 4.68
C ASN A 411 36.28 10.26 4.74
N TYR A 412 35.45 11.03 5.44
CA TYR A 412 34.02 10.78 5.51
C TYR A 412 33.32 11.01 4.14
N MET A 413 33.69 12.07 3.41
CA MET A 413 33.15 12.30 2.06
C MET A 413 33.55 11.20 1.06
N ILE A 414 34.82 10.76 1.10
CA ILE A 414 35.31 9.65 0.28
C ILE A 414 34.66 8.33 0.72
N TRP A 415 34.44 8.11 2.01
CA TRP A 415 33.72 6.94 2.50
C TRP A 415 32.28 6.87 1.92
N ASN A 416 31.57 8.00 1.86
CA ASN A 416 30.26 8.06 1.19
C ASN A 416 30.37 7.73 -0.32
N LEU A 417 31.45 8.12 -0.98
CA LEU A 417 31.72 7.75 -2.38
C LEU A 417 32.03 6.25 -2.54
N VAL A 418 32.81 5.68 -1.62
CA VAL A 418 33.12 4.23 -1.58
C VAL A 418 31.84 3.42 -1.45
N GLN A 419 30.94 3.81 -0.54
CA GLN A 419 29.64 3.17 -0.36
C GLN A 419 28.80 3.16 -1.66
N LYS A 420 28.91 4.20 -2.50
CA LYS A 420 28.22 4.26 -3.80
C LYS A 420 28.82 3.35 -4.86
N GLY A 421 30.13 3.09 -4.82
CA GLY A 421 30.83 2.29 -5.82
C GLY A 421 30.95 0.80 -5.47
N ALA A 422 30.96 0.45 -4.17
CA ALA A 422 31.36 -0.87 -3.68
C ALA A 422 30.54 -2.04 -4.26
N SER A 423 29.24 -1.86 -4.50
CA SER A 423 28.36 -2.91 -5.05
C SER A 423 28.61 -3.24 -6.53
N SER A 424 29.45 -2.47 -7.21
CA SER A 424 29.80 -2.64 -8.63
C SER A 424 31.22 -3.14 -8.88
N LEU A 425 31.89 -3.61 -7.82
CA LEU A 425 33.26 -4.15 -7.85
C LEU A 425 33.28 -5.67 -7.73
N ASP A 426 34.49 -6.22 -7.65
CA ASP A 426 34.77 -7.66 -7.59
C ASP A 426 34.22 -8.38 -6.35
N GLN A 427 34.35 -9.70 -6.38
CA GLN A 427 33.82 -10.62 -5.40
C GLN A 427 34.24 -10.33 -3.96
N ARG A 428 35.39 -9.68 -3.74
CA ARG A 428 35.88 -9.36 -2.39
C ARG A 428 35.01 -8.30 -1.73
N PHE A 429 34.58 -7.29 -2.49
CA PHE A 429 33.67 -6.25 -2.01
C PHE A 429 32.28 -6.80 -1.73
N GLU A 430 31.74 -7.64 -2.64
CA GLU A 430 30.48 -8.34 -2.39
C GLU A 430 30.54 -9.21 -1.14
N SER A 431 31.66 -9.93 -0.93
CA SER A 431 31.83 -10.79 0.25
C SER A 431 31.91 -10.01 1.55
N ALA A 432 32.47 -8.79 1.54
CA ALA A 432 32.44 -7.89 2.68
C ALA A 432 31.01 -7.43 2.98
N GLN A 433 30.25 -7.06 1.95
CA GLN A 433 28.84 -6.67 2.08
C GLN A 433 27.98 -7.83 2.62
N ASP A 434 28.21 -9.07 2.19
CA ASP A 434 27.48 -10.23 2.69
C ASP A 434 27.66 -10.44 4.19
N LYS A 435 28.89 -10.31 4.70
CA LYS A 435 29.19 -10.48 6.15
C LYS A 435 28.43 -9.44 6.98
N LEU A 436 28.34 -8.21 6.46
CA LEU A 436 27.54 -7.16 7.07
C LEU A 436 26.06 -7.51 7.04
N LEU A 437 25.51 -7.93 5.88
CA LEU A 437 24.10 -8.33 5.75
C LEU A 437 23.73 -9.56 6.59
N GLU A 438 24.65 -10.48 6.79
CA GLU A 438 24.49 -11.61 7.72
C GLU A 438 24.37 -11.11 9.16
N SER A 439 25.18 -10.13 9.55
CA SER A 439 25.13 -9.54 10.89
C SER A 439 23.88 -8.70 11.16
N LEU A 440 23.43 -7.94 10.16
CA LEU A 440 22.26 -7.07 10.25
C LEU A 440 20.93 -7.83 10.14
N TYR A 441 20.84 -8.79 9.23
CA TYR A 441 19.59 -9.41 8.84
C TYR A 441 19.58 -10.94 8.96
N GLY A 442 20.67 -11.58 9.42
CA GLY A 442 20.73 -13.03 9.54
C GLY A 442 20.73 -13.76 8.20
N THR A 443 21.09 -13.07 7.12
CA THR A 443 21.13 -13.62 5.75
C THR A 443 22.23 -14.68 5.65
N LYS A 444 21.86 -15.96 5.60
CA LYS A 444 22.82 -17.07 5.51
C LYS A 444 23.16 -17.38 4.04
N LYS A 445 24.38 -17.85 3.78
CA LYS A 445 24.83 -18.34 2.45
C LYS A 445 24.03 -19.58 1.99
N PRO A 446 24.01 -19.89 0.67
CA PRO A 446 24.59 -19.17 -0.49
C PRO A 446 23.99 -17.81 -0.82
N ARG A 447 24.69 -17.01 -1.64
CA ARG A 447 24.25 -15.66 -2.05
C ARG A 447 23.06 -15.72 -3.01
N THR A 448 22.38 -14.58 -3.13
CA THR A 448 21.46 -14.34 -4.24
C THR A 448 22.20 -14.52 -5.58
N PRO A 449 21.68 -15.31 -6.53
CA PRO A 449 22.27 -15.49 -7.85
C PRO A 449 22.59 -14.16 -8.55
N ARG A 450 23.77 -14.06 -9.19
CA ARG A 450 24.24 -12.85 -9.87
C ARG A 450 23.20 -12.25 -10.82
N TRP A 451 22.51 -13.09 -11.59
CA TRP A 451 21.46 -12.62 -12.50
C TRP A 451 20.31 -11.90 -11.79
N GLN A 452 19.93 -12.30 -10.57
CA GLN A 452 18.89 -11.60 -9.79
C GLN A 452 19.40 -10.25 -9.29
N THR A 453 20.65 -10.21 -8.83
CA THR A 453 21.34 -8.96 -8.47
C THR A 453 21.37 -8.01 -9.66
N CYS A 454 21.71 -8.51 -10.86
CA CYS A 454 21.76 -7.70 -12.08
C CYS A 454 20.38 -7.23 -12.54
N ILE A 455 19.32 -8.03 -12.41
CA ILE A 455 17.95 -7.55 -12.67
C ILE A 455 17.59 -6.42 -11.70
N GLY A 456 17.91 -6.56 -10.41
CA GLY A 456 17.69 -5.50 -9.41
C GLY A 456 18.39 -4.20 -9.77
N ASN A 457 19.71 -4.26 -10.05
CA ASN A 457 20.47 -3.09 -10.47
C ASN A 457 19.94 -2.46 -11.78
N THR A 458 19.44 -3.29 -12.70
CA THR A 458 18.85 -2.82 -13.96
C THR A 458 17.50 -2.13 -13.72
N ASP A 459 16.67 -2.62 -12.79
CA ASP A 459 15.41 -1.98 -12.39
C ASP A 459 15.67 -0.62 -11.72
N ASP A 460 16.64 -0.55 -10.80
CA ASP A 460 17.02 0.69 -10.11
C ASP A 460 17.52 1.79 -11.07
N THR A 461 18.04 1.40 -12.23
CA THR A 461 18.70 2.29 -13.20
C THR A 461 17.80 2.61 -14.41
N LEU A 462 17.23 1.57 -15.02
CA LEU A 462 16.51 1.58 -16.30
C LEU A 462 15.09 1.00 -16.16
N GLY A 463 14.51 1.07 -14.96
CA GLY A 463 13.28 0.36 -14.61
C GLY A 463 12.03 0.71 -15.43
N PHE A 464 11.93 1.88 -16.06
CA PHE A 464 10.83 2.17 -17.01
C PHE A 464 11.03 1.45 -18.35
N ALA A 465 12.27 1.38 -18.86
CA ALA A 465 12.58 0.61 -20.06
C ALA A 465 12.47 -0.90 -19.79
N LEU A 466 12.94 -1.38 -18.64
CA LEU A 466 12.72 -2.76 -18.19
C LEU A 466 11.22 -3.05 -17.97
N GLY A 467 10.48 -2.07 -17.44
CA GLY A 467 9.04 -2.12 -17.29
C GLY A 467 8.29 -2.24 -18.61
N ALA A 468 8.76 -1.59 -19.67
CA ALA A 468 8.19 -1.72 -21.01
C ALA A 468 8.29 -3.17 -21.51
N LEU A 469 9.46 -3.80 -21.34
CA LEU A 469 9.68 -5.21 -21.66
C LEU A 469 8.75 -6.12 -20.84
N PHE A 470 8.66 -5.89 -19.53
CA PHE A 470 7.79 -6.65 -18.63
C PHE A 470 6.32 -6.57 -19.05
N VAL A 471 5.79 -5.36 -19.22
CA VAL A 471 4.38 -5.11 -19.55
C VAL A 471 4.01 -5.72 -20.90
N LYS A 472 4.87 -5.60 -21.92
CA LYS A 472 4.65 -6.23 -23.24
C LYS A 472 4.52 -7.75 -23.14
N ALA A 473 5.20 -8.38 -22.17
CA ALA A 473 5.19 -9.82 -21.99
C ALA A 473 4.08 -10.33 -21.06
N THR A 474 3.69 -9.57 -20.03
CA THR A 474 2.87 -10.10 -18.93
C THR A 474 1.49 -9.45 -18.79
N PHE A 475 1.32 -8.21 -19.26
CA PHE A 475 0.16 -7.41 -18.87
C PHE A 475 -0.91 -7.35 -19.95
N ASP A 476 -2.12 -7.79 -19.59
CA ASP A 476 -3.30 -7.75 -20.45
C ASP A 476 -4.10 -6.43 -20.27
N LYS A 477 -4.47 -5.81 -21.40
CA LYS A 477 -5.26 -4.55 -21.42
C LYS A 477 -6.65 -4.72 -20.83
N HIS A 478 -7.25 -5.91 -20.88
CA HIS A 478 -8.57 -6.14 -20.31
C HIS A 478 -8.53 -6.15 -18.77
N SER A 479 -7.44 -6.66 -18.18
CA SER A 479 -7.18 -6.60 -16.73
C SER A 479 -7.19 -5.16 -16.20
N LYS A 480 -6.62 -4.18 -16.94
CA LYS A 480 -6.65 -2.75 -16.57
C LYS A 480 -8.08 -2.24 -16.31
N LYS A 481 -9.02 -2.53 -17.23
CA LYS A 481 -10.42 -2.09 -17.10
C LYS A 481 -11.14 -2.68 -15.89
N ILE A 482 -10.86 -3.95 -15.56
CA ILE A 482 -11.46 -4.61 -14.39
C ILE A 482 -10.94 -3.97 -13.11
N VAL A 483 -9.63 -3.73 -13.03
CA VAL A 483 -8.95 -3.13 -11.88
C VAL A 483 -9.43 -1.67 -11.69
N GLU A 484 -9.62 -0.92 -12.78
CA GLU A 484 -10.25 0.41 -12.76
C GLU A 484 -11.70 0.40 -12.27
N GLY A 485 -12.48 -0.65 -12.58
CA GLY A 485 -13.82 -0.83 -12.02
C GLY A 485 -13.79 -1.05 -10.51
N MET A 486 -12.96 -1.99 -10.05
CA MET A 486 -12.84 -2.35 -8.63
C MET A 486 -12.44 -1.16 -7.75
N ILE A 487 -11.50 -0.32 -8.19
CA ILE A 487 -11.08 0.83 -7.41
C ILE A 487 -12.19 1.90 -7.29
N ASN A 488 -13.06 2.00 -8.30
CA ASN A 488 -14.22 2.87 -8.25
C ASN A 488 -15.30 2.34 -7.29
N GLU A 489 -15.52 1.02 -7.27
CA GLU A 489 -16.41 0.36 -6.29
C GLU A 489 -15.92 0.60 -4.86
N ILE A 490 -14.61 0.48 -4.62
CA ILE A 490 -14.00 0.73 -3.30
C ILE A 490 -14.08 2.20 -2.90
N ARG A 491 -13.80 3.13 -3.83
CA ARG A 491 -13.99 4.57 -3.59
C ARG A 491 -15.44 4.87 -3.20
N THR A 492 -16.41 4.25 -3.88
CA THR A 492 -17.84 4.42 -3.60
C THR A 492 -18.17 3.91 -2.20
N ALA A 493 -17.74 2.69 -1.87
CA ALA A 493 -17.95 2.12 -0.53
C ALA A 493 -17.34 2.97 0.60
N PHE A 494 -16.17 3.57 0.38
CA PHE A 494 -15.58 4.54 1.32
C PHE A 494 -16.43 5.80 1.46
N LYS A 495 -16.91 6.37 0.35
CA LYS A 495 -17.76 7.56 0.37
C LYS A 495 -19.10 7.31 1.06
N ASP A 496 -19.70 6.15 0.86
CA ASP A 496 -20.95 5.77 1.52
C ASP A 496 -20.73 5.59 3.03
N ALA A 497 -19.59 5.00 3.42
CA ALA A 497 -19.21 4.91 4.83
C ALA A 497 -19.11 6.28 5.51
N LEU A 498 -18.62 7.32 4.80
CA LEU A 498 -18.52 8.67 5.36
C LEU A 498 -19.87 9.20 5.85
N ASP A 499 -21.00 8.90 5.19
CA ASP A 499 -22.33 9.38 5.62
C ASP A 499 -22.74 8.89 7.02
N HIS A 500 -22.18 7.77 7.45
CA HIS A 500 -22.46 7.15 8.74
C HIS A 500 -21.41 7.46 9.82
N ILE A 501 -20.33 8.17 9.46
CA ILE A 501 -19.29 8.58 10.42
C ILE A 501 -19.80 9.71 11.31
N LYS A 502 -20.02 9.40 12.59
CA LYS A 502 -20.56 10.33 13.60
C LYS A 502 -19.51 11.25 14.24
N TRP A 503 -18.24 10.88 14.20
CA TRP A 503 -17.18 11.63 14.87
C TRP A 503 -16.67 12.84 14.09
N MET A 504 -16.96 12.87 12.80
CA MET A 504 -16.59 13.96 11.89
C MET A 504 -17.79 14.88 11.67
N ASP A 505 -17.58 16.18 11.55
CA ASP A 505 -18.66 17.12 11.24
C ASP A 505 -19.10 17.02 9.76
N LYS A 506 -20.28 17.58 9.43
CA LYS A 506 -20.85 17.48 8.08
C LYS A 506 -19.97 18.14 7.01
N GLN A 507 -19.34 19.28 7.32
CA GLN A 507 -18.52 20.00 6.36
C GLN A 507 -17.25 19.22 6.05
N THR A 508 -16.58 18.68 7.08
CA THR A 508 -15.38 17.86 6.89
C THR A 508 -15.70 16.56 6.14
N ARG A 509 -16.86 15.92 6.40
CA ARG A 509 -17.32 14.75 5.62
C ARG A 509 -17.51 15.07 4.13
N MET A 510 -18.14 16.20 3.81
CA MET A 510 -18.32 16.63 2.42
C MET A 510 -16.98 16.89 1.74
N ALA A 511 -16.07 17.60 2.42
CA ALA A 511 -14.72 17.84 1.89
C ALA A 511 -13.93 16.52 1.68
N ALA A 512 -14.11 15.54 2.56
CA ALA A 512 -13.49 14.22 2.40
C ALA A 512 -14.04 13.47 1.19
N LYS A 513 -15.35 13.58 0.90
CA LYS A 513 -15.95 13.04 -0.33
C LYS A 513 -15.38 13.73 -1.57
N ASP A 514 -15.29 15.06 -1.57
CA ASP A 514 -14.72 15.83 -2.69
C ASP A 514 -13.25 15.45 -2.94
N LYS A 515 -12.47 15.24 -1.87
CA LYS A 515 -11.11 14.73 -1.98
C LYS A 515 -11.08 13.30 -2.54
N ALA A 516 -11.95 12.40 -2.08
CA ALA A 516 -12.01 11.03 -2.59
C ALA A 516 -12.34 10.99 -4.09
N ASP A 517 -13.25 11.87 -4.54
CA ASP A 517 -13.66 12.00 -5.94
C ASP A 517 -12.56 12.51 -6.87
N THR A 518 -11.59 13.25 -6.32
CA THR A 518 -10.47 13.82 -7.07
C THR A 518 -9.22 12.95 -7.04
N ILE A 519 -9.22 11.85 -6.28
CA ILE A 519 -8.09 10.90 -6.29
C ILE A 519 -7.96 10.28 -7.68
N TYR A 520 -6.80 10.51 -8.30
CA TYR A 520 -6.46 9.97 -9.61
C TYR A 520 -5.77 8.60 -9.48
N ASN A 521 -6.20 7.63 -10.30
CA ASN A 521 -5.70 6.25 -10.25
C ASN A 521 -4.75 5.99 -11.40
N MET A 522 -3.58 5.43 -11.11
CA MET A 522 -2.59 5.05 -12.10
C MET A 522 -2.39 3.53 -12.07
N ILE A 523 -2.83 2.84 -13.11
CA ILE A 523 -2.97 1.37 -13.14
C ILE A 523 -2.02 0.75 -14.16
N GLY A 524 -1.22 -0.20 -13.70
CA GLY A 524 -0.29 -1.00 -14.50
C GLY A 524 1.02 -0.26 -14.79
N PHE A 525 0.96 0.73 -15.68
CA PHE A 525 2.14 1.40 -16.20
C PHE A 525 1.81 2.78 -16.80
N PRO A 526 2.79 3.70 -16.89
CA PRO A 526 2.62 4.95 -17.63
C PRO A 526 2.58 4.69 -19.14
N ASP A 527 1.67 5.34 -19.87
CA ASP A 527 1.48 5.08 -21.31
C ASP A 527 2.75 5.35 -22.14
N PHE A 528 3.58 6.33 -21.74
CA PHE A 528 4.81 6.71 -22.46
C PHE A 528 5.82 5.56 -22.64
N ILE A 529 5.81 4.55 -21.75
CA ILE A 529 6.80 3.45 -21.86
C ILE A 529 6.53 2.53 -23.05
N LEU A 530 5.31 2.59 -23.62
CA LEU A 530 4.95 1.82 -24.80
C LEU A 530 5.15 2.60 -26.10
N ASP A 531 5.46 3.89 -26.02
CA ASP A 531 5.92 4.68 -27.16
C ASP A 531 7.46 4.66 -27.20
N PRO A 532 8.08 4.04 -28.23
CA PRO A 532 9.53 3.95 -28.30
C PRO A 532 10.24 5.31 -28.28
N LYS A 533 9.63 6.35 -28.85
CA LYS A 533 10.23 7.68 -28.91
C LYS A 533 10.21 8.34 -27.54
N GLU A 534 9.05 8.35 -26.87
CA GLU A 534 8.96 8.95 -25.53
C GLU A 534 9.84 8.20 -24.51
N LEU A 535 9.92 6.87 -24.62
CA LEU A 535 10.80 6.07 -23.79
C LEU A 535 12.30 6.38 -24.06
N ASP A 536 12.68 6.54 -25.32
CA ASP A 536 14.06 6.91 -25.68
C ASP A 536 14.42 8.32 -25.19
N ASP A 537 13.49 9.28 -25.29
CA ASP A 537 13.64 10.65 -24.80
C ASP A 537 13.88 10.68 -23.27
N VAL A 538 13.24 9.79 -22.51
CA VAL A 538 13.46 9.68 -21.04
C VAL A 538 14.90 9.31 -20.70
N TYR A 539 15.55 8.49 -21.52
CA TYR A 539 16.93 8.02 -21.30
C TYR A 539 17.94 8.67 -22.25
N ASP A 540 17.59 9.83 -22.80
CA ASP A 540 18.52 10.62 -23.61
C ASP A 540 19.66 11.16 -22.74
N GLY A 541 20.88 11.13 -23.28
CA GLY A 541 22.10 11.48 -22.54
C GLY A 541 22.53 10.49 -21.45
N TYR A 542 21.87 9.33 -21.31
CA TYR A 542 22.39 8.21 -20.50
C TYR A 542 23.20 7.24 -21.35
N ASP A 543 24.53 7.25 -21.18
CA ASP A 543 25.43 6.37 -21.92
C ASP A 543 25.68 5.06 -21.18
N VAL A 544 25.43 3.95 -21.88
CA VAL A 544 25.58 2.58 -21.37
C VAL A 544 26.44 1.76 -22.32
N SER A 545 27.49 1.16 -21.78
CA SER A 545 28.34 0.18 -22.46
C SER A 545 27.97 -1.24 -22.04
N GLU A 546 28.14 -2.22 -22.93
CA GLU A 546 27.96 -3.63 -22.56
C GLU A 546 29.11 -4.15 -21.68
N ASP A 547 30.28 -3.50 -21.69
CA ASP A 547 31.49 -4.05 -21.08
C ASP A 547 31.82 -3.46 -19.70
N ASN A 548 31.30 -2.29 -19.32
CA ASN A 548 31.80 -1.56 -18.16
C ASN A 548 30.71 -1.24 -17.12
N PHE A 549 30.45 -2.18 -16.22
CA PHE A 549 29.40 -2.06 -15.19
C PHE A 549 29.63 -0.92 -14.19
N PHE A 550 30.86 -0.75 -13.70
CA PHE A 550 31.20 0.33 -12.78
C PHE A 550 30.98 1.71 -13.42
N GLN A 551 31.46 1.91 -14.65
CA GLN A 551 31.27 3.18 -15.36
C GLN A 551 29.80 3.43 -15.71
N ASN A 552 29.04 2.39 -16.09
CA ASN A 552 27.59 2.51 -16.31
C ASN A 552 26.84 3.01 -15.08
N THR A 553 27.28 2.57 -13.89
CA THR A 553 26.71 2.97 -12.59
C THR A 553 27.02 4.45 -12.30
N LEU A 554 28.26 4.91 -12.53
CA LEU A 554 28.63 6.32 -12.40
C LEU A 554 27.90 7.22 -13.41
N ASN A 555 27.78 6.77 -14.66
CA ASN A 555 27.05 7.47 -15.70
C ASN A 555 25.59 7.67 -15.29
N PHE A 556 24.98 6.67 -14.66
CA PHE A 556 23.61 6.77 -14.15
C PHE A 556 23.47 7.80 -13.03
N TYR A 557 24.40 7.86 -12.08
CA TYR A 557 24.36 8.88 -11.03
C TYR A 557 24.41 10.29 -11.61
N ASN A 558 25.28 10.53 -12.59
CA ASN A 558 25.38 11.83 -13.26
C ASN A 558 24.11 12.14 -14.08
N PHE A 559 23.62 11.18 -14.86
CA PHE A 559 22.37 11.31 -15.62
C PHE A 559 21.18 11.63 -14.70
N SER A 560 21.00 10.87 -13.62
CA SER A 560 19.90 11.06 -12.68
C SER A 560 19.98 12.37 -11.90
N ALA A 561 21.19 12.92 -11.65
CA ALA A 561 21.36 14.26 -11.11
C ALA A 561 20.85 15.34 -12.08
N ARG A 562 21.16 15.21 -13.37
CA ARG A 562 20.70 16.14 -14.42
C ARG A 562 19.18 16.09 -14.61
N VAL A 563 18.59 14.89 -14.63
CA VAL A 563 17.13 14.72 -14.69
C VAL A 563 16.46 15.38 -13.48
N MET A 564 17.02 15.21 -12.28
CA MET A 564 16.53 15.86 -11.08
C MET A 564 16.59 17.39 -11.17
N ALA A 565 17.70 17.95 -11.65
CA ALA A 565 17.86 19.39 -11.84
C ALA A 565 16.85 19.94 -12.86
N ASP A 566 16.70 19.29 -14.01
CA ASP A 566 15.80 19.68 -15.11
C ASP A 566 14.33 19.83 -14.68
N HIS A 567 13.91 19.15 -13.62
CA HIS A 567 12.56 19.29 -13.07
C HIS A 567 12.29 20.62 -12.35
N LEU A 568 13.31 21.36 -11.88
CA LEU A 568 13.10 22.49 -10.97
C LEU A 568 12.23 23.59 -11.57
N ARG A 569 12.41 23.88 -12.86
CA ARG A 569 11.65 24.91 -13.59
C ARG A 569 10.47 24.34 -14.38
N LYS A 570 10.24 23.04 -14.32
CA LYS A 570 9.12 22.37 -15.00
C LYS A 570 7.97 22.16 -14.02
N PRO A 571 6.71 22.25 -14.49
CA PRO A 571 5.58 21.82 -13.68
C PRO A 571 5.74 20.33 -13.35
N PRO A 572 5.35 19.87 -12.14
CA PRO A 572 5.33 18.45 -11.82
C PRO A 572 4.51 17.67 -12.83
N SER A 573 5.12 16.68 -13.49
CA SER A 573 4.44 15.89 -14.53
C SER A 573 3.24 15.12 -13.99
N SER A 574 2.14 15.11 -14.74
CA SER A 574 0.97 14.28 -14.44
C SER A 574 1.21 12.78 -14.60
N ASP A 575 2.32 12.37 -15.20
CA ASP A 575 2.58 10.96 -15.52
C ASP A 575 3.86 10.45 -14.86
N GLN A 576 4.34 11.16 -13.83
CA GLN A 576 5.50 10.73 -13.05
C GLN A 576 5.13 9.65 -12.04
N TRP A 577 5.82 8.50 -12.12
CA TRP A 577 5.72 7.40 -11.17
C TRP A 577 6.95 7.37 -10.26
N SER A 578 6.75 7.02 -8.99
CA SER A 578 7.82 6.75 -8.03
C SER A 578 8.24 5.26 -7.96
N MET A 579 7.49 4.39 -8.64
CA MET A 579 7.78 2.95 -8.74
C MET A 579 7.73 2.52 -10.21
N THR A 580 8.50 1.50 -10.53
CA THR A 580 8.58 0.93 -11.88
C THR A 580 7.42 -0.04 -12.12
N PRO A 581 6.98 -0.27 -13.36
CA PRO A 581 5.84 -1.15 -13.67
C PRO A 581 5.96 -2.58 -13.14
N LEU A 582 7.17 -3.12 -13.01
CA LEU A 582 7.42 -4.49 -12.53
C LEU A 582 7.43 -4.63 -10.99
N THR A 583 7.40 -3.51 -10.28
CA THR A 583 7.42 -3.48 -8.82
C THR A 583 6.19 -4.20 -8.24
N VAL A 584 6.41 -5.07 -7.26
CA VAL A 584 5.33 -5.72 -6.49
C VAL A 584 5.04 -4.91 -5.24
N ASN A 585 4.33 -3.80 -5.42
CA ASN A 585 3.91 -2.91 -4.34
C ASN A 585 2.78 -1.98 -4.83
N ALA A 586 2.28 -1.08 -3.99
CA ALA A 586 1.43 0.05 -4.35
C ALA A 586 1.81 1.28 -3.52
N TYR A 587 1.31 2.47 -3.88
CA TYR A 587 1.52 3.68 -3.07
C TYR A 587 0.51 4.79 -3.33
N TYR A 588 0.33 5.66 -2.33
CA TYR A 588 -0.34 6.96 -2.41
C TYR A 588 0.69 8.11 -2.43
N MET A 589 0.45 9.10 -3.28
CA MET A 589 1.26 10.32 -3.38
C MET A 589 0.43 11.54 -2.94
N PRO A 590 0.68 12.12 -1.74
CA PRO A 590 -0.12 13.23 -1.21
C PRO A 590 -0.13 14.47 -2.10
N ASN A 591 1.05 14.89 -2.59
CA ASN A 591 1.22 16.13 -3.37
C ASN A 591 0.48 16.13 -4.73
N LYS A 592 0.01 14.98 -5.19
CA LYS A 592 -0.73 14.86 -6.46
C LYS A 592 -2.10 14.22 -6.28
N ASN A 593 -2.49 13.89 -5.04
CA ASN A 593 -3.70 13.15 -4.68
C ASN A 593 -3.91 11.90 -5.56
N ARG A 594 -2.93 10.99 -5.55
CA ARG A 594 -2.85 9.86 -6.49
C ARG A 594 -2.57 8.54 -5.82
N ILE A 595 -3.20 7.49 -6.34
CA ILE A 595 -2.93 6.09 -5.96
C ILE A 595 -2.44 5.32 -7.17
N VAL A 596 -1.39 4.53 -6.99
CA VAL A 596 -0.64 3.90 -8.08
C VAL A 596 -0.45 2.41 -7.81
N PHE A 597 -0.80 1.60 -8.80
CA PHE A 597 -0.73 0.14 -8.77
C PHE A 597 0.07 -0.36 -9.97
N PRO A 598 1.38 -0.57 -9.85
CA PRO A 598 2.21 -1.18 -10.88
C PRO A 598 1.68 -2.53 -11.38
N ALA A 599 1.98 -2.87 -12.63
CA ALA A 599 1.60 -4.14 -13.25
C ALA A 599 2.09 -5.34 -12.43
N GLY A 600 3.25 -5.23 -11.78
CA GLY A 600 3.87 -6.29 -10.98
C GLY A 600 3.03 -6.77 -9.79
N ILE A 601 2.16 -5.94 -9.19
CA ILE A 601 1.24 -6.36 -8.12
C ILE A 601 -0.10 -6.88 -8.65
N LEU A 602 -0.46 -6.58 -9.91
CA LEU A 602 -1.73 -6.96 -10.53
C LEU A 602 -1.72 -8.40 -11.04
N GLN A 603 -1.31 -9.33 -10.18
CA GLN A 603 -1.22 -10.76 -10.44
C GLN A 603 -1.48 -11.58 -9.16
N ALA A 604 -1.60 -12.90 -9.32
CA ALA A 604 -1.96 -13.77 -8.20
C ALA A 604 -0.87 -13.76 -7.12
N PRO A 605 -1.23 -13.78 -5.82
CA PRO A 605 -2.59 -13.97 -5.30
C PRO A 605 -3.40 -12.67 -5.10
N PHE A 606 -2.83 -11.50 -5.37
CA PHE A 606 -3.53 -10.22 -5.20
C PHE A 606 -4.70 -10.08 -6.16
N TYR A 607 -4.46 -10.33 -7.45
CA TYR A 607 -5.45 -10.23 -8.51
C TYR A 607 -5.31 -11.38 -9.50
N ALA A 608 -6.43 -11.96 -9.92
CA ALA A 608 -6.49 -12.67 -11.18
C ALA A 608 -7.89 -12.56 -11.77
N GLN A 609 -7.97 -12.33 -13.08
CA GLN A 609 -9.23 -12.19 -13.81
C GLN A 609 -10.20 -13.37 -13.58
N HIS A 610 -9.68 -14.58 -13.43
CA HIS A 610 -10.47 -15.80 -13.28
C HIS A 610 -10.59 -16.32 -11.84
N HIS A 611 -10.12 -15.56 -10.85
CA HIS A 611 -10.39 -15.87 -9.43
C HIS A 611 -11.78 -15.36 -9.02
N PRO A 612 -12.41 -15.99 -8.00
CA PRO A 612 -13.58 -15.42 -7.34
C PRO A 612 -13.34 -13.96 -6.93
N LYS A 613 -14.37 -13.12 -7.06
CA LYS A 613 -14.35 -11.72 -6.61
C LYS A 613 -14.06 -11.61 -5.13
N ALA A 614 -14.54 -12.54 -4.31
CA ALA A 614 -14.15 -12.60 -2.90
C ALA A 614 -12.62 -12.56 -2.68
N LEU A 615 -11.84 -13.30 -3.49
CA LEU A 615 -10.37 -13.28 -3.41
C LEU A 615 -9.77 -12.00 -4.00
N ASN A 616 -10.31 -11.50 -5.11
CA ASN A 616 -9.81 -10.25 -5.71
C ASN A 616 -10.06 -9.04 -4.78
N PHE A 617 -11.23 -8.94 -4.17
CA PHE A 617 -11.52 -7.90 -3.18
C PHE A 617 -10.74 -8.10 -1.89
N GLY A 618 -10.56 -9.34 -1.43
CA GLY A 618 -9.75 -9.65 -0.24
C GLY A 618 -8.23 -9.46 -0.47
N GLY A 619 -7.78 -9.56 -1.72
CA GLY A 619 -6.39 -9.33 -2.14
C GLY A 619 -6.18 -7.90 -2.60
N ILE A 620 -6.21 -7.67 -3.92
CA ILE A 620 -5.94 -6.35 -4.52
C ILE A 620 -6.95 -5.29 -4.07
N GLY A 621 -8.20 -5.67 -3.77
CA GLY A 621 -9.19 -4.72 -3.27
C GLY A 621 -8.81 -4.14 -1.90
N VAL A 622 -8.25 -4.94 -1.00
CA VAL A 622 -7.74 -4.43 0.28
C VAL A 622 -6.54 -3.51 0.05
N VAL A 623 -5.64 -3.84 -0.89
CA VAL A 623 -4.52 -2.95 -1.26
C VAL A 623 -5.04 -1.63 -1.84
N MET A 624 -6.07 -1.66 -2.70
CA MET A 624 -6.71 -0.45 -3.23
C MET A 624 -7.34 0.40 -2.14
N GLY A 625 -8.03 -0.24 -1.20
CA GLY A 625 -8.60 0.42 -0.04
C GLY A 625 -7.50 1.03 0.85
N HIS A 626 -6.40 0.32 1.07
CA HIS A 626 -5.27 0.77 1.86
C HIS A 626 -4.67 2.07 1.29
N GLU A 627 -4.37 2.11 -0.02
CA GLU A 627 -3.87 3.32 -0.67
C GLU A 627 -4.89 4.47 -0.68
N LEU A 628 -6.18 4.16 -0.81
CA LEU A 628 -7.25 5.17 -0.69
C LEU A 628 -7.24 5.81 0.71
N ILE A 629 -7.06 5.01 1.76
CA ILE A 629 -7.07 5.49 3.14
C ILE A 629 -5.83 6.31 3.47
N HIS A 630 -4.67 6.08 2.84
CA HIS A 630 -3.53 6.99 2.98
C HIS A 630 -3.86 8.43 2.63
N ALA A 631 -4.84 8.69 1.75
CA ALA A 631 -5.30 10.05 1.46
C ALA A 631 -5.97 10.73 2.66
N PHE A 632 -6.39 9.96 3.67
CA PHE A 632 -7.10 10.42 4.85
C PHE A 632 -6.40 10.04 6.16
N GLY A 633 -5.27 9.32 6.11
CA GLY A 633 -4.44 8.97 7.25
C GLY A 633 -3.87 10.17 8.00
N VAL A 634 -2.96 9.92 8.95
CA VAL A 634 -2.30 10.96 9.75
C VAL A 634 -1.61 11.98 8.86
N GLN A 635 -0.95 11.54 7.78
CA GLN A 635 -0.24 12.40 6.84
C GLN A 635 -1.16 12.93 5.74
N GLY A 636 -1.89 12.05 5.06
CA GLY A 636 -2.69 12.44 3.90
C GLY A 636 -3.79 13.45 4.22
N ARG A 637 -4.36 13.43 5.42
CA ARG A 637 -5.38 14.42 5.82
C ARG A 637 -4.85 15.86 5.84
N GLU A 638 -3.54 16.08 5.87
CA GLU A 638 -2.96 17.44 5.90
C GLU A 638 -2.91 18.05 4.49
N TYR A 639 -3.06 17.22 3.46
CA TYR A 639 -3.09 17.63 2.06
C TYR A 639 -4.55 17.72 1.60
N ASP A 640 -4.89 18.80 0.90
CA ASP A 640 -6.22 18.96 0.32
C ASP A 640 -6.42 18.09 -0.94
N LYS A 641 -7.56 18.29 -1.60
CA LYS A 641 -7.93 17.58 -2.85
C LYS A 641 -7.00 17.86 -4.03
N ASP A 642 -6.28 18.97 -4.00
CA ASP A 642 -5.39 19.45 -5.06
C ASP A 642 -3.92 19.11 -4.73
N GLY A 643 -3.67 18.40 -3.62
CA GLY A 643 -2.34 17.99 -3.17
C GLY A 643 -1.54 19.06 -2.43
N ASN A 644 -2.20 20.11 -1.92
CA ASN A 644 -1.55 21.18 -1.16
C ASN A 644 -1.69 20.96 0.35
N LEU A 645 -0.57 21.06 1.06
CA LEU A 645 -0.46 21.05 2.51
C LEU A 645 -1.08 22.32 3.09
N ARG A 646 -2.35 22.21 3.51
CA ARG A 646 -3.10 23.29 4.17
C ARG A 646 -4.22 22.71 5.04
N PRO A 647 -4.64 23.39 6.12
CA PRO A 647 -5.81 22.98 6.89
C PRO A 647 -7.09 23.02 6.05
N TRP A 648 -7.81 21.90 5.94
CA TRP A 648 -9.13 21.80 5.30
C TRP A 648 -10.17 21.06 6.14
N TRP A 649 -9.79 20.61 7.35
CA TRP A 649 -10.68 20.02 8.34
C TRP A 649 -11.01 21.06 9.41
N GLN A 650 -12.20 20.94 10.00
CA GLN A 650 -12.50 21.65 11.24
C GLN A 650 -11.66 21.09 12.40
N ASN A 651 -11.22 21.96 13.32
CA ASN A 651 -10.42 21.55 14.49
C ASN A 651 -11.11 20.45 15.31
N SER A 652 -12.43 20.50 15.46
CA SER A 652 -13.21 19.47 16.14
C SER A 652 -13.06 18.09 15.50
N SER A 653 -13.05 18.01 14.18
CA SER A 653 -12.83 16.76 13.43
C SER A 653 -11.37 16.29 13.53
N VAL A 654 -10.41 17.22 13.55
CA VAL A 654 -8.99 16.88 13.77
C VAL A 654 -8.78 16.28 15.16
N ASP A 655 -9.36 16.86 16.19
CA ASP A 655 -9.22 16.37 17.57
C ASP A 655 -9.96 15.05 17.76
N ALA A 656 -11.14 14.90 17.16
CA ALA A 656 -11.88 13.64 17.16
C ALA A 656 -11.12 12.50 16.44
N PHE A 657 -10.43 12.82 15.34
CA PHE A 657 -9.56 11.86 14.65
C PHE A 657 -8.41 11.41 15.54
N LYS A 658 -7.66 12.34 16.13
CA LYS A 658 -6.55 12.02 17.04
C LYS A 658 -6.98 11.12 18.20
N ASN A 659 -8.12 11.44 18.82
CA ASN A 659 -8.67 10.64 19.91
C ASN A 659 -8.99 9.20 19.47
N ARG A 660 -9.52 9.02 18.26
CA ARG A 660 -9.83 7.68 17.72
C ARG A 660 -8.60 6.89 17.33
N THR A 661 -7.59 7.55 16.77
CA THR A 661 -6.35 6.89 16.39
C THR A 661 -5.57 6.39 17.59
N GLU A 662 -5.74 6.99 18.78
CA GLU A 662 -5.13 6.52 20.02
C GLU A 662 -5.51 5.07 20.36
N CYS A 663 -6.75 4.65 20.06
CA CYS A 663 -7.17 3.25 20.22
C CYS A 663 -6.24 2.29 19.46
N MET A 664 -5.87 2.64 18.22
CA MET A 664 -4.96 1.79 17.42
C MET A 664 -3.53 1.85 17.97
N VAL A 665 -3.08 2.99 18.49
CA VAL A 665 -1.77 3.07 19.17
C VAL A 665 -1.72 2.09 20.35
N GLU A 666 -2.73 2.13 21.22
CA GLU A 666 -2.86 1.24 22.38
C GLU A 666 -2.97 -0.23 21.97
N GLN A 667 -3.80 -0.54 20.96
CA GLN A 667 -4.01 -1.89 20.45
C GLN A 667 -2.67 -2.53 20.02
N TYR A 668 -1.88 -1.83 19.21
CA TYR A 668 -0.64 -2.37 18.67
C TYR A 668 0.51 -2.33 19.71
N ASN A 669 0.54 -1.36 20.61
CA ASN A 669 1.46 -1.36 21.76
C ASN A 669 1.28 -2.60 22.65
N GLY A 670 0.05 -3.07 22.83
CA GLY A 670 -0.27 -4.32 23.55
C GLY A 670 0.36 -5.58 22.93
N THR A 671 0.95 -5.48 21.74
CA THR A 671 1.62 -6.57 21.03
C THR A 671 3.14 -6.41 20.92
N HIS A 672 3.74 -5.50 21.70
CA HIS A 672 5.16 -5.13 21.65
C HIS A 672 5.60 -4.51 20.31
N ILE A 673 4.66 -4.01 19.51
CA ILE A 673 4.92 -3.17 18.34
C ILE A 673 4.84 -1.71 18.77
N ASN A 674 5.66 -0.84 18.20
CA ASN A 674 5.49 0.60 18.38
C ASN A 674 4.24 1.07 17.62
N GLY A 675 3.10 1.16 18.31
CA GLY A 675 1.81 1.52 17.75
C GLY A 675 1.75 2.96 17.23
N LYS A 676 2.64 3.84 17.70
CA LYS A 676 2.75 5.23 17.21
C LYS A 676 3.52 5.29 15.89
N GLN A 677 4.62 4.56 15.79
CA GLN A 677 5.40 4.43 14.55
C GLN A 677 4.59 3.79 13.42
N THR A 678 3.78 2.77 13.75
CA THR A 678 3.00 1.99 12.77
C THR A 678 1.61 2.55 12.49
N LEU A 679 1.27 3.69 13.09
CA LEU A 679 -0.11 4.19 13.12
C LEU A 679 -0.70 4.47 11.74
N GLU A 680 0.07 5.09 10.84
CA GLU A 680 -0.37 5.43 9.48
C GLU A 680 -0.81 4.16 8.73
N GLU A 681 0.04 3.14 8.73
CA GLU A 681 -0.18 1.86 8.06
C GLU A 681 -1.30 1.06 8.70
N ASN A 682 -1.40 1.07 10.04
CA ASN A 682 -2.46 0.38 10.75
C ASN A 682 -3.84 1.01 10.44
N ILE A 683 -3.94 2.33 10.32
CA ILE A 683 -5.16 3.02 9.90
C ILE A 683 -5.53 2.62 8.47
N ALA A 684 -4.54 2.60 7.57
CA ALA A 684 -4.72 2.22 6.17
C ALA A 684 -5.19 0.78 6.00
N ASP A 685 -4.62 -0.18 6.75
CA ASP A 685 -5.08 -1.57 6.76
C ASP A 685 -6.52 -1.72 7.21
N ASN A 686 -6.88 -1.07 8.32
CA ASN A 686 -8.22 -1.18 8.90
C ASN A 686 -9.29 -0.54 8.01
N GLY A 687 -9.04 0.68 7.53
CA GLY A 687 -9.95 1.34 6.61
C GLY A 687 -10.02 0.64 5.25
N GLY A 688 -8.88 0.14 4.75
CA GLY A 688 -8.77 -0.53 3.46
C GLY A 688 -9.53 -1.85 3.42
N LEU A 689 -9.36 -2.69 4.45
CA LEU A 689 -10.12 -3.94 4.58
C LEU A 689 -11.63 -3.66 4.63
N LYS A 690 -12.05 -2.68 5.43
CA LYS A 690 -13.47 -2.32 5.57
C LYS A 690 -14.06 -1.81 4.26
N ALA A 691 -13.37 -0.91 3.56
CA ALA A 691 -13.83 -0.38 2.27
C ALA A 691 -13.92 -1.49 1.21
N ALA A 692 -12.92 -2.36 1.13
CA ALA A 692 -12.91 -3.49 0.21
C ALA A 692 -14.03 -4.50 0.51
N TYR A 693 -14.29 -4.78 1.78
CA TYR A 693 -15.36 -5.69 2.18
C TYR A 693 -16.73 -5.12 1.84
N ASN A 694 -16.98 -3.84 2.14
CA ASN A 694 -18.22 -3.16 1.79
C ASN A 694 -18.43 -3.14 0.27
N ALA A 695 -17.38 -2.87 -0.52
CA ALA A 695 -17.45 -2.92 -1.97
C ALA A 695 -17.76 -4.32 -2.50
N TYR A 696 -17.19 -5.37 -1.90
CA TYR A 696 -17.53 -6.75 -2.22
C TYR A 696 -19.00 -7.07 -1.91
N GLN A 697 -19.53 -6.63 -0.78
CA GLN A 697 -20.95 -6.82 -0.44
C GLN A 697 -21.89 -6.09 -1.41
N SER A 698 -21.56 -4.85 -1.81
CA SER A 698 -22.29 -4.13 -2.86
C SER A 698 -22.24 -4.88 -4.19
N TRP A 699 -21.07 -5.41 -4.55
CA TRP A 699 -20.90 -6.22 -5.76
C TRP A 699 -21.79 -7.48 -5.72
N VAL A 700 -21.86 -8.19 -4.59
CA VAL A 700 -22.74 -9.36 -4.40
C VAL A 700 -24.21 -8.96 -4.47
N GLN A 701 -24.59 -7.81 -3.90
CA GLN A 701 -25.97 -7.32 -3.97
C GLN A 701 -26.41 -7.05 -5.42
N GLU A 702 -25.52 -6.54 -6.25
CA GLU A 702 -25.79 -6.22 -7.66
C GLU A 702 -25.72 -7.44 -8.58
N ASN A 703 -24.77 -8.35 -8.34
CA ASN A 703 -24.42 -9.44 -9.28
C ASN A 703 -24.89 -10.82 -8.80
N GLY A 704 -25.32 -10.94 -7.55
CA GLY A 704 -25.64 -12.20 -6.90
C GLY A 704 -24.42 -12.94 -6.35
N GLU A 705 -24.69 -14.00 -5.58
CA GLU A 705 -23.66 -14.85 -4.98
C GLU A 705 -22.80 -15.58 -6.02
N GLU A 706 -21.48 -15.55 -5.82
CA GLU A 706 -20.55 -16.32 -6.63
C GLU A 706 -20.61 -17.81 -6.31
N LYS A 707 -20.23 -18.65 -7.28
CA LYS A 707 -20.02 -20.08 -7.02
C LYS A 707 -18.85 -20.28 -6.06
N ARG A 708 -19.05 -21.14 -5.06
CA ARG A 708 -18.02 -21.45 -4.04
C ARG A 708 -16.85 -22.23 -4.65
N LEU A 709 -15.66 -22.04 -4.08
CA LEU A 709 -14.50 -22.86 -4.45
C LEU A 709 -14.68 -24.31 -4.01
N PRO A 710 -14.34 -25.30 -4.87
CA PRO A 710 -14.42 -26.71 -4.51
C PRO A 710 -13.38 -27.06 -3.42
N ALA A 711 -13.70 -28.02 -2.55
CA ALA A 711 -12.80 -28.58 -1.52
C ALA A 711 -12.23 -27.61 -0.46
N VAL A 712 -12.48 -26.30 -0.55
CA VAL A 712 -12.06 -25.31 0.46
C VAL A 712 -12.98 -25.34 1.69
N ASN A 713 -14.25 -25.70 1.52
CA ASN A 713 -15.26 -25.73 2.59
C ASN A 713 -15.37 -24.40 3.37
N LEU A 714 -15.41 -23.28 2.63
CA LEU A 714 -15.61 -21.92 3.15
C LEU A 714 -16.70 -21.22 2.32
N THR A 715 -17.41 -20.26 2.93
CA THR A 715 -18.24 -19.31 2.18
C THR A 715 -17.37 -18.31 1.42
N ASN A 716 -17.95 -17.55 0.50
CA ASN A 716 -17.22 -16.50 -0.20
C ASN A 716 -16.80 -15.37 0.76
N ASP A 717 -17.61 -15.02 1.77
CA ASP A 717 -17.21 -14.05 2.81
C ASP A 717 -16.02 -14.53 3.65
N GLN A 718 -16.03 -15.80 4.05
CA GLN A 718 -14.87 -16.39 4.74
C GLN A 718 -13.64 -16.42 3.83
N LEU A 719 -13.85 -16.70 2.55
CA LEU A 719 -12.80 -16.72 1.54
C LEU A 719 -12.18 -15.33 1.32
N PHE A 720 -12.96 -14.25 1.41
CA PHE A 720 -12.43 -12.88 1.40
C PHE A 720 -11.38 -12.66 2.49
N PHE A 721 -11.70 -13.02 3.74
CA PHE A 721 -10.78 -12.82 4.86
C PHE A 721 -9.56 -13.75 4.79
N VAL A 722 -9.72 -14.99 4.28
CA VAL A 722 -8.59 -15.88 4.02
C VAL A 722 -7.70 -15.32 2.91
N GLY A 723 -8.27 -14.78 1.83
CA GLY A 723 -7.53 -14.12 0.75
C GLY A 723 -6.70 -12.94 1.26
N PHE A 724 -7.30 -12.09 2.09
CA PHE A 724 -6.61 -11.01 2.80
C PHE A 724 -5.44 -11.51 3.63
N ALA A 725 -5.67 -12.51 4.49
CA ALA A 725 -4.61 -13.01 5.36
C ALA A 725 -3.47 -13.68 4.57
N GLN A 726 -3.79 -14.37 3.47
CA GLN A 726 -2.79 -15.10 2.68
C GLN A 726 -1.85 -14.20 1.87
N VAL A 727 -2.26 -12.97 1.57
CA VAL A 727 -1.36 -11.94 1.02
C VAL A 727 -0.19 -11.66 1.98
N TRP A 728 -0.43 -11.76 3.29
CA TRP A 728 0.55 -11.44 4.33
C TRP A 728 1.36 -12.64 4.82
N CYS A 729 1.18 -13.84 4.26
CA CYS A 729 1.98 -14.99 4.66
C CYS A 729 3.47 -14.74 4.43
N SER A 730 4.25 -14.92 5.50
CA SER A 730 5.68 -14.64 5.51
C SER A 730 6.43 -15.41 6.59
N VAL A 731 7.73 -15.57 6.36
CA VAL A 731 8.74 -16.08 7.29
C VAL A 731 9.95 -15.14 7.28
N ARG A 732 10.60 -14.93 8.42
CA ARG A 732 11.77 -14.04 8.57
C ARG A 732 12.77 -14.63 9.54
N THR A 733 14.04 -14.25 9.40
CA THR A 733 15.06 -14.49 10.43
C THR A 733 14.75 -13.68 11.69
N PRO A 734 15.22 -14.11 12.88
CA PRO A 734 15.10 -13.32 14.10
C PRO A 734 15.70 -11.91 13.97
N GLU A 735 16.85 -11.79 13.32
CA GLU A 735 17.55 -10.52 13.10
C GLU A 735 16.72 -9.58 12.21
N SER A 736 16.17 -10.09 11.10
CA SER A 736 15.30 -9.32 10.21
C SER A 736 13.98 -8.94 10.89
N ALA A 737 13.41 -9.81 11.71
CA ALA A 737 12.21 -9.50 12.49
C ALA A 737 12.47 -8.38 13.51
N HIS A 738 13.59 -8.44 14.24
CA HIS A 738 14.01 -7.41 15.18
C HIS A 738 14.25 -6.07 14.48
N GLN A 739 15.01 -6.08 13.38
CA GLN A 739 15.27 -4.89 12.59
C GLN A 739 13.97 -4.26 12.07
N GLY A 740 13.05 -5.09 11.55
CA GLY A 740 11.75 -4.66 11.05
C GLY A 740 10.90 -3.98 12.13
N LEU A 741 10.81 -4.55 13.34
CA LEU A 741 10.09 -3.94 14.47
C LEU A 741 10.59 -2.54 14.81
N MET A 742 11.87 -2.27 14.51
CA MET A 742 12.50 -1.01 14.83
C MET A 742 12.39 -0.01 13.68
N THR A 743 12.64 -0.36 12.40
CA THR A 743 12.64 0.62 11.28
C THR A 743 11.35 0.69 10.48
N ASP A 744 10.62 -0.42 10.36
CA ASP A 744 9.52 -0.50 9.41
C ASP A 744 8.34 0.33 9.93
N LEU A 745 7.75 1.16 9.07
CA LEU A 745 6.52 1.87 9.39
C LEU A 745 5.30 0.94 9.35
N HIS A 746 5.44 -0.24 8.74
CA HIS A 746 4.39 -1.24 8.74
C HIS A 746 4.51 -2.16 9.96
N SER A 747 3.37 -2.53 10.52
CA SER A 747 3.32 -3.64 11.46
C SER A 747 3.81 -4.94 10.80
N PRO A 748 4.43 -5.87 11.54
CA PRO A 748 4.79 -7.18 10.98
C PRO A 748 3.56 -7.89 10.39
N PRO A 749 3.72 -8.70 9.33
CA PRO A 749 2.58 -9.24 8.56
C PRO A 749 1.55 -10.00 9.40
N LYS A 750 1.99 -10.74 10.44
CA LYS A 750 1.09 -11.40 11.40
C LYS A 750 0.13 -10.41 12.07
N TYR A 751 0.62 -9.25 12.49
CA TYR A 751 -0.16 -8.26 13.21
C TYR A 751 -0.94 -7.33 12.29
N ARG A 752 -0.54 -7.17 11.02
CA ARG A 752 -1.43 -6.59 9.99
C ARG A 752 -2.69 -7.43 9.81
N VAL A 753 -2.57 -8.76 9.86
CA VAL A 753 -3.74 -9.66 9.80
C VAL A 753 -4.55 -9.60 11.10
N ILE A 754 -3.90 -9.88 12.24
CA ILE A 754 -4.61 -10.00 13.53
C ILE A 754 -5.22 -8.67 13.94
N GLY A 755 -4.45 -7.58 13.94
CA GLY A 755 -4.92 -6.26 14.39
C GLY A 755 -6.11 -5.75 13.58
N THR A 756 -6.06 -5.93 12.26
CA THR A 756 -7.13 -5.53 11.34
C THR A 756 -8.39 -6.37 11.50
N LEU A 757 -8.26 -7.71 11.56
CA LEU A 757 -9.43 -8.59 11.68
C LEU A 757 -10.09 -8.52 13.05
N SER A 758 -9.32 -8.31 14.13
CA SER A 758 -9.87 -8.10 15.47
C SER A 758 -10.76 -6.86 15.57
N ASN A 759 -10.55 -5.88 14.68
CA ASN A 759 -11.40 -4.68 14.58
C ASN A 759 -12.60 -4.85 13.64
N SER A 760 -12.72 -5.98 12.91
CA SER A 760 -13.76 -6.21 11.91
C SER A 760 -14.98 -6.96 12.49
N PRO A 761 -16.16 -6.33 12.59
CA PRO A 761 -17.39 -7.01 12.99
C PRO A 761 -17.77 -8.16 12.06
N ALA A 762 -17.66 -7.94 10.75
CA ALA A 762 -18.02 -8.92 9.74
C ALA A 762 -17.14 -10.18 9.84
N PHE A 763 -15.84 -10.02 10.10
CA PHE A 763 -14.95 -11.15 10.33
C PHE A 763 -15.45 -12.02 11.49
N ALA A 764 -15.69 -11.40 12.65
CA ALA A 764 -16.15 -12.11 13.83
C ALA A 764 -17.50 -12.82 13.61
N GLU A 765 -18.39 -12.23 12.82
CA GLU A 765 -19.67 -12.83 12.43
C GLU A 765 -19.48 -14.06 11.54
N HIS A 766 -18.73 -13.94 10.44
CA HIS A 766 -18.56 -15.01 9.46
C HIS A 766 -17.73 -16.21 9.98
N PHE A 767 -16.85 -15.99 10.95
CA PHE A 767 -16.12 -17.07 11.65
C PHE A 767 -16.74 -17.46 12.99
N GLN A 768 -17.86 -16.84 13.36
CA GLN A 768 -18.60 -17.11 14.61
C GLN A 768 -17.72 -17.00 15.86
N CYS A 769 -16.85 -15.98 15.89
CA CYS A 769 -15.89 -15.81 16.97
C CYS A 769 -16.57 -15.29 18.24
N PRO A 770 -16.49 -16.03 19.37
CA PRO A 770 -17.07 -15.59 20.63
C PRO A 770 -16.47 -14.27 21.11
N THR A 771 -17.28 -13.41 21.72
CA THR A 771 -16.79 -12.21 22.40
C THR A 771 -15.80 -12.60 23.50
N GLY A 772 -14.65 -11.94 23.55
CA GLY A 772 -13.54 -12.24 24.46
C GLY A 772 -12.49 -13.21 23.88
N SER A 773 -12.73 -13.80 22.70
CA SER A 773 -11.66 -14.51 21.97
C SER A 773 -10.58 -13.52 21.49
N PRO A 774 -9.33 -13.97 21.26
CA PRO A 774 -8.26 -13.09 20.79
C PRO A 774 -8.59 -12.32 19.49
N MET A 775 -9.34 -12.95 18.58
CA MET A 775 -9.79 -12.31 17.34
C MET A 775 -11.13 -11.56 17.46
N ASN A 776 -11.75 -11.52 18.64
CA ASN A 776 -12.96 -10.74 18.92
C ASN A 776 -12.99 -10.30 20.39
N THR A 777 -12.10 -9.38 20.77
CA THR A 777 -11.91 -8.91 22.15
C THR A 777 -13.11 -8.14 22.73
N GLY A 778 -14.10 -7.79 21.90
CA GLY A 778 -15.20 -6.90 22.24
C GLY A 778 -14.84 -5.40 22.22
N HIS A 779 -13.56 -5.06 22.15
CA HIS A 779 -13.06 -3.69 22.04
C HIS A 779 -12.48 -3.50 20.63
N ARG A 780 -13.13 -2.69 19.80
CA ARG A 780 -12.76 -2.48 18.39
C ARG A 780 -12.36 -1.04 18.15
N CYS A 781 -11.21 -0.85 17.52
CA CYS A 781 -10.79 0.45 17.04
C CYS A 781 -11.42 0.74 15.68
N THR A 782 -11.96 1.94 15.48
CA THR A 782 -12.56 2.33 14.20
C THR A 782 -12.36 3.83 13.95
N VAL A 783 -11.77 4.12 12.79
CA VAL A 783 -11.54 5.48 12.27
C VAL A 783 -12.41 5.70 11.04
N TRP A 784 -12.10 5.04 9.92
CA TRP A 784 -12.81 5.09 8.64
C TRP A 784 -13.93 4.06 8.55
#